data_AF-A0A8X8BTI5-F1
#
_entry.id   AF-A0A8X8BTI5-F1
#
_cell.length_a   1.000
_cell.length_b   1.000
_cell.length_c   1.000
_cell.angle_alpha   90.00
_cell.angle_beta   90.00
_cell.angle_gamma   90.00
#
_symmetry.space_group_name_H-M   'P 1'
#
loop_
_entity.id
_entity.type
_entity.pdbx_description
1 polymer ?
#
loop_
_entity_poly.entity_id
_entity_poly.type
_entity_poly.pdbx_seq_one_letter_code
_entity_poly.pdbx_strand_id
1 'polypeptide(L)'
;MSEFRLEDAVLGDTALPPHCYEAHGKVISGKGALESSDGKILSSDEMASTDSNIENPRVEKEQQEAIEHIDEVQNEIDRLNEQASEEILKVEQKYNKLRQPFFQKRSELIAKIPNFWVTTFVNHPQVSALLGEEDEEALHYLTRVEVTEFEDIKSGYRIDFYFDENPYFENKVLSKEFHLNESGDPSSKSTEIKWKTGKDLTKRSSQTQNKAGRKRQHEEPESFFTWFTDHSDAGADELGEVIKDDIWPNPLQYYLVPDMDDEEGEGEEEDEEEEEEEGLEDIDEEGDEDDGEEDEEDDDGEEGEKSSQTLELKLTEAGVQACHISDIGVQTEPAECLVDSFDPELNAQVEYPGLREFLQRVSGMVIKELKQNAKSHAFDGFEVNWVEQNQTSLPKVLKQQGQLMCVCCAQRSKDEYEKKDQLFRSPSSIPCTTLKLRSEDYKSPTCAGTRLALSLPVLMAGGLYSGEVLVWDTSRSPDPVLARTGMLDLSHREPVYQVRWLPGTKRGDAFRVLSASADGKILVWQVEANGRLGVHSGYALIAQQIPRSTTVGKGRGDTPVGVTALALSFWDSDVFLVGAEGGLVLKCSFSAHTPAMLAGSDADMMLRAPAQFSFSTHSGPIHALDCSPFHRNLFLSAGTDGHAHLRSLLQGPPLLSLHVSDSYLFSVRWSPTRPLVFAVGTGQGLVQIFDLSRGSLTPTATIEQNSSGRPVYCMEFNPKQMELLAAGGADGTVKIWHLSSELTEQRPKETSHLEYLANEVPE
;
A
#
# COMPACT_ATOMS: atom_id res chain seq x y z
N MET A 1 51.19 -4.85 32.54
CA MET A 1 51.00 -4.04 33.76
C MET A 1 50.52 -2.68 33.27
N SER A 2 49.27 -2.26 33.38
CA SER A 2 48.19 -2.59 34.33
C SER A 2 46.82 -2.44 33.63
N GLU A 3 45.88 -3.29 34.02
CA GLU A 3 44.46 -3.31 33.61
C GLU A 3 43.71 -2.04 34.03
N PHE A 4 42.69 -1.64 33.24
CA PHE A 4 41.39 -1.17 33.73
C PHE A 4 40.31 -1.47 32.67
N ARG A 5 39.10 -1.77 33.13
CA ARG A 5 38.00 -2.48 32.45
C ARG A 5 36.71 -1.66 32.62
N LEU A 6 35.80 -1.75 31.64
CA LEU A 6 34.39 -1.26 31.59
C LEU A 6 34.24 0.29 31.51
N GLU A 7 33.29 0.89 30.76
CA GLU A 7 31.86 0.57 30.58
C GLU A 7 31.30 0.94 29.18
N ASP A 8 30.26 0.20 28.78
CA ASP A 8 29.45 0.35 27.57
C ASP A 8 28.52 1.58 27.62
N ALA A 9 28.48 2.36 26.55
CA ALA A 9 27.51 3.43 26.32
C ALA A 9 26.59 3.05 25.15
N VAL A 10 25.35 2.68 25.45
CA VAL A 10 24.27 2.41 24.48
C VAL A 10 23.41 3.67 24.34
N LEU A 11 23.43 4.26 23.15
CA LEU A 11 22.53 5.35 22.74
C LEU A 11 21.16 4.75 22.35
N GLY A 12 20.09 5.39 22.83
CA GLY A 12 18.72 4.92 22.71
C GLY A 12 17.99 5.46 21.48
N ASP A 13 17.35 4.56 20.76
CA ASP A 13 16.26 4.86 19.82
C ASP A 13 14.91 4.82 20.56
N THR A 14 14.14 5.88 20.38
CA THR A 14 12.77 6.05 20.85
C THR A 14 11.78 5.39 19.87
N ALA A 15 11.26 4.21 20.22
CA ALA A 15 10.13 3.58 19.53
C ALA A 15 8.88 3.63 20.43
N LEU A 16 7.80 4.25 19.94
CA LEU A 16 6.47 4.30 20.58
C LEU A 16 5.88 2.88 20.75
N PRO A 17 5.17 2.57 21.85
CA PRO A 17 4.52 1.28 22.07
C PRO A 17 3.28 1.11 21.15
N PRO A 18 2.92 -0.13 20.76
CA PRO A 18 1.71 -0.42 20.00
C PRO A 18 0.49 -0.59 20.93
N HIS A 19 -0.62 0.06 20.55
CA HIS A 19 -1.94 -0.10 21.16
C HIS A 19 -2.39 -1.57 21.24
N CYS A 20 -2.94 -1.96 22.39
CA CYS A 20 -3.61 -3.23 22.61
C CYS A 20 -5.06 -3.15 22.08
N TYR A 21 -5.41 -3.99 21.10
CA TYR A 21 -6.80 -4.25 20.74
C TYR A 21 -7.32 -5.42 21.60
N GLU A 22 -8.32 -5.16 22.44
CA GLU A 22 -9.12 -6.20 23.10
C GLU A 22 -10.13 -6.78 22.10
N ALA A 23 -9.98 -8.06 21.76
CA ALA A 23 -10.95 -8.79 20.96
C ALA A 23 -12.07 -9.33 21.87
N HIS A 24 -13.22 -8.67 21.86
CA HIS A 24 -14.46 -9.23 22.41
C HIS A 24 -15.00 -10.33 21.47
N GLY A 25 -14.88 -11.58 21.91
CA GLY A 25 -15.45 -12.75 21.23
C GLY A 25 -15.84 -13.83 22.23
N LYS A 26 -16.84 -13.56 23.08
CA LYS A 26 -17.36 -14.55 24.04
C LYS A 26 -18.62 -15.21 23.48
N VAL A 27 -18.49 -16.49 23.09
CA VAL A 27 -19.61 -17.38 22.79
C VAL A 27 -20.38 -17.66 24.08
N ILE A 28 -21.59 -17.11 24.20
CA ILE A 28 -22.49 -17.33 25.34
C ILE A 28 -23.26 -18.64 25.10
N SER A 29 -22.88 -19.72 25.76
CA SER A 29 -23.72 -20.90 25.91
C SER A 29 -24.77 -20.67 26.99
N GLY A 30 -25.91 -20.09 26.62
CA GLY A 30 -27.05 -19.87 27.51
C GLY A 30 -27.98 -21.09 27.54
N LYS A 31 -28.02 -21.79 28.69
CA LYS A 31 -29.08 -22.74 29.04
C LYS A 31 -30.40 -21.97 29.23
N GLY A 32 -31.33 -22.11 28.30
CA GLY A 32 -32.72 -21.68 28.45
C GLY A 32 -33.63 -22.89 28.67
N ALA A 33 -34.22 -22.99 29.86
CA ALA A 33 -35.31 -23.91 30.16
C ALA A 33 -36.62 -23.31 29.65
N LEU A 34 -37.36 -24.05 28.81
CA LEU A 34 -38.77 -23.79 28.51
C LEU A 34 -39.53 -25.12 28.46
N GLU A 35 -40.69 -25.10 29.10
CA GLU A 35 -41.55 -26.19 29.49
C GLU A 35 -42.15 -26.94 28.29
N SER A 36 -42.27 -28.26 28.43
CA SER A 36 -43.12 -29.08 27.54
C SER A 36 -44.48 -29.31 28.22
N SER A 37 -45.56 -29.02 27.50
CA SER A 37 -46.90 -29.50 27.82
C SER A 37 -47.29 -30.60 26.84
N ASP A 38 -47.65 -31.74 27.42
CA ASP A 38 -48.55 -32.79 26.95
C ASP A 38 -48.37 -33.40 25.54
N GLY A 39 -48.15 -34.72 25.50
CA GLY A 39 -48.56 -35.49 24.31
C GLY A 39 -47.90 -36.83 24.02
N LYS A 40 -47.92 -37.77 24.97
CA LYS A 40 -48.19 -39.22 24.74
C LYS A 40 -47.55 -39.91 23.51
N ILE A 41 -46.48 -40.65 23.78
CA ILE A 41 -45.88 -41.69 22.93
C ILE A 41 -46.83 -42.90 22.82
N LEU A 42 -47.19 -43.32 21.60
CA LEU A 42 -47.37 -44.74 21.22
C LEU A 42 -47.03 -44.95 19.73
N SER A 43 -46.37 -46.08 19.49
CA SER A 43 -45.69 -46.60 18.31
C SER A 43 -46.56 -46.93 17.09
N SER A 44 -45.96 -46.87 15.90
CA SER A 44 -46.02 -47.98 14.93
C SER A 44 -44.96 -47.85 13.85
N ASP A 45 -44.45 -49.00 13.45
CA ASP A 45 -43.30 -49.27 12.60
C ASP A 45 -43.45 -48.91 11.10
N GLU A 46 -42.30 -49.07 10.43
CA GLU A 46 -42.11 -49.38 9.01
C GLU A 46 -42.28 -48.26 7.98
N MET A 47 -41.13 -47.74 7.51
CA MET A 47 -40.79 -47.87 6.09
C MET A 47 -39.29 -47.69 5.86
N ALA A 48 -38.69 -48.74 5.31
CA ALA A 48 -37.31 -48.80 4.84
C ALA A 48 -37.14 -48.05 3.51
N SER A 49 -36.01 -47.36 3.34
CA SER A 49 -35.14 -47.52 2.16
C SER A 49 -33.86 -46.68 2.28
N THR A 50 -32.73 -47.40 2.39
CA THR A 50 -31.46 -47.18 1.67
C THR A 50 -30.89 -45.75 1.62
N ASP A 51 -29.88 -45.47 2.45
CA ASP A 51 -28.50 -45.47 1.95
C ASP A 51 -27.51 -45.58 3.13
N SER A 52 -26.68 -46.62 3.12
CA SER A 52 -25.69 -46.90 4.15
C SER A 52 -24.41 -46.12 3.87
N ASN A 53 -24.26 -44.94 4.49
CA ASN A 53 -22.94 -44.38 4.75
C ASN A 53 -22.30 -45.21 5.87
N ILE A 54 -21.27 -45.97 5.53
CA ILE A 54 -20.40 -46.64 6.51
C ILE A 54 -19.52 -45.55 7.10
N GLU A 55 -19.96 -44.90 8.18
CA GLU A 55 -19.08 -44.11 9.03
C GLU A 55 -18.09 -45.06 9.71
N ASN A 56 -16.82 -44.85 9.43
CA ASN A 56 -15.73 -45.72 9.83
C ASN A 56 -15.24 -45.24 11.21
N PRO A 57 -15.48 -45.98 12.32
CA PRO A 57 -15.19 -45.51 13.69
C PRO A 57 -13.70 -45.25 13.99
N ARG A 58 -12.82 -45.59 13.04
CA ARG A 58 -11.40 -45.19 13.08
C ARG A 58 -11.19 -43.72 12.74
N VAL A 59 -11.97 -43.16 11.81
CA VAL A 59 -11.83 -41.77 11.34
C VAL A 59 -12.28 -40.79 12.42
N GLU A 60 -13.37 -41.10 13.15
CA GLU A 60 -13.85 -40.28 14.26
C GLU A 60 -12.85 -40.25 15.43
N LYS A 61 -12.17 -41.37 15.69
CA LYS A 61 -11.12 -41.44 16.72
C LYS A 61 -9.89 -40.62 16.34
N GLU A 62 -9.45 -40.71 15.08
CA GLU A 62 -8.34 -39.90 14.56
C GLU A 62 -8.68 -38.40 14.54
N GLN A 63 -9.94 -38.04 14.27
CA GLN A 63 -10.42 -36.66 14.35
C GLN A 63 -10.44 -36.13 15.78
N GLN A 64 -10.90 -36.94 16.74
CA GLN A 64 -10.91 -36.55 18.15
C GLN A 64 -9.49 -36.37 18.71
N GLU A 65 -8.57 -37.29 18.37
CA GLU A 65 -7.14 -37.17 18.73
C GLU A 65 -6.50 -35.93 18.06
N ALA A 66 -6.90 -35.57 16.85
CA ALA A 66 -6.42 -34.35 16.20
C ALA A 66 -6.93 -33.07 16.89
N ILE A 67 -8.19 -33.05 17.34
CA ILE A 67 -8.77 -31.90 18.07
C ILE A 67 -8.06 -31.71 19.42
N GLU A 68 -7.78 -32.79 20.15
CA GLU A 68 -7.05 -32.71 21.42
C GLU A 68 -5.63 -32.15 21.23
N HIS A 69 -4.90 -32.59 20.19
CA HIS A 69 -3.59 -32.01 19.87
C HIS A 69 -3.68 -30.54 19.44
N ILE A 70 -4.75 -30.12 18.75
CA ILE A 70 -4.96 -28.71 18.39
C ILE A 70 -5.18 -27.88 19.67
N ASP A 71 -5.96 -28.35 20.63
CA ASP A 71 -6.18 -27.67 21.91
C ASP A 71 -4.89 -27.55 22.72
N GLU A 72 -4.07 -28.61 22.76
CA GLU A 72 -2.74 -28.55 23.39
C GLU A 72 -1.83 -27.49 22.75
N VAL A 73 -1.78 -27.45 21.41
CA VAL A 73 -1.01 -26.44 20.67
C VAL A 73 -1.56 -25.03 20.90
N GLN A 74 -2.88 -24.87 20.96
CA GLN A 74 -3.51 -23.58 21.25
C GLN A 74 -3.15 -23.07 22.65
N ASN A 75 -3.16 -23.97 23.65
CA ASN A 75 -2.73 -23.64 25.00
C ASN A 75 -1.23 -23.25 25.08
N GLU A 76 -0.37 -23.81 24.22
CA GLU A 76 1.04 -23.39 24.11
C GLU A 76 1.18 -22.00 23.47
N ILE A 77 0.37 -21.72 22.44
CA ILE A 77 0.30 -20.39 21.80
C ILE A 77 -0.16 -19.33 22.81
N ASP A 78 -1.18 -19.63 23.61
CA ASP A 78 -1.70 -18.68 24.61
C ASP A 78 -0.66 -18.37 25.68
N ARG A 79 0.10 -19.37 26.14
CA ARG A 79 1.25 -19.15 27.06
C ARG A 79 2.34 -18.29 26.44
N LEU A 80 2.66 -18.50 25.15
CA LEU A 80 3.63 -17.67 24.43
C LEU A 80 3.13 -16.23 24.26
N ASN A 81 1.84 -16.04 24.00
CA ASN A 81 1.23 -14.72 23.93
C ASN A 81 1.28 -13.99 25.27
N GLU A 82 1.01 -14.68 26.38
CA GLU A 82 1.12 -14.11 27.73
C GLU A 82 2.56 -13.70 28.05
N GLN A 83 3.55 -14.54 27.71
CA GLN A 83 4.98 -14.19 27.84
C GLN A 83 5.36 -12.97 27.00
N ALA A 84 4.88 -12.89 25.76
CA ALA A 84 5.13 -11.75 24.89
C ALA A 84 4.53 -10.44 25.46
N SER A 85 3.30 -10.49 25.99
CA SER A 85 2.67 -9.33 26.63
C SER A 85 3.42 -8.85 27.86
N GLU A 86 3.95 -9.76 28.69
CA GLU A 86 4.80 -9.38 29.84
C GLU A 86 6.11 -8.70 29.43
N GLU A 87 6.73 -9.16 28.34
CA GLU A 87 7.97 -8.55 27.82
C GLU A 87 7.71 -7.16 27.24
N ILE A 88 6.60 -6.98 26.49
CA ILE A 88 6.17 -5.69 25.97
C ILE A 88 5.96 -4.69 27.13
N LEU A 89 5.25 -5.10 28.18
CA LEU A 89 5.00 -4.27 29.36
C LEU A 89 6.31 -3.82 30.04
N LYS A 90 7.29 -4.73 30.18
CA LYS A 90 8.60 -4.41 30.79
C LYS A 90 9.38 -3.39 29.94
N VAL A 91 9.31 -3.51 28.62
CA VAL A 91 9.94 -2.57 27.69
C VAL A 91 9.26 -1.20 27.77
N GLU A 92 7.93 -1.16 27.73
CA GLU A 92 7.15 0.07 27.81
C GLU A 92 7.41 0.83 29.12
N GLN A 93 7.35 0.15 30.28
CA GLN A 93 7.70 0.75 31.57
C GLN A 93 9.12 1.33 31.61
N LYS A 94 10.08 0.64 30.99
CA LYS A 94 11.47 1.12 30.91
C LYS A 94 11.56 2.40 30.08
N TYR A 95 10.93 2.44 28.91
CA TYR A 95 10.99 3.59 28.01
C TYR A 95 10.13 4.76 28.50
N ASN A 96 9.02 4.53 29.19
CA ASN A 96 8.22 5.58 29.81
C ASN A 96 9.01 6.32 30.90
N LYS A 97 9.75 5.59 31.75
CA LYS A 97 10.69 6.19 32.73
C LYS A 97 11.80 7.00 32.06
N LEU A 98 12.33 6.51 30.93
CA LEU A 98 13.37 7.20 30.17
C LEU A 98 12.84 8.45 29.43
N ARG A 99 11.57 8.46 29.01
CA ARG A 99 10.93 9.59 28.32
C ARG A 99 10.54 10.73 29.25
N GLN A 100 10.17 10.44 30.50
CA GLN A 100 9.74 11.43 31.48
C GLN A 100 10.63 12.70 31.57
N PRO A 101 11.98 12.61 31.65
CA PRO A 101 12.83 13.81 31.68
C PRO A 101 12.75 14.64 30.38
N PHE A 102 12.53 14.00 29.23
CA PHE A 102 12.38 14.69 27.96
C PHE A 102 11.02 15.40 27.86
N PHE A 103 9.94 14.79 28.35
CA PHE A 103 8.64 15.44 28.42
C PHE A 103 8.65 16.63 29.38
N GLN A 104 9.33 16.52 30.53
CA GLN A 104 9.50 17.63 31.46
C GLN A 104 10.30 18.78 30.82
N LYS A 105 11.43 18.47 30.16
CA LYS A 105 12.22 19.48 29.42
C LYS A 105 11.41 20.14 28.31
N ARG A 106 10.58 19.38 27.58
CA ARG A 106 9.68 19.90 26.54
C ARG A 106 8.63 20.83 27.13
N SER A 107 7.99 20.44 28.25
CA SER A 107 6.99 21.26 28.94
C SER A 107 7.58 22.60 29.40
N GLU A 108 8.81 22.62 29.92
CA GLU A 108 9.51 23.86 30.30
C GLU A 108 9.83 24.80 29.12
N LEU A 109 9.99 24.25 27.91
CA LEU A 109 10.17 25.03 26.68
C LEU A 109 8.84 25.55 26.14
N ILE A 110 7.82 24.69 26.11
CA ILE A 110 6.46 25.05 25.67
C ILE A 110 5.89 26.17 26.56
N ALA A 111 6.11 26.12 27.87
CA ALA A 111 5.65 27.15 28.80
C ALA A 111 6.19 28.57 28.51
N LYS A 112 7.20 28.71 27.64
CA LYS A 112 7.75 30.02 27.20
C LYS A 112 7.09 30.55 25.93
N ILE A 113 6.28 29.74 25.26
CA ILE A 113 5.59 30.08 24.02
C ILE A 113 4.14 30.41 24.37
N PRO A 114 3.71 31.69 24.28
CA PRO A 114 2.32 32.07 24.51
C PRO A 114 1.39 31.35 23.52
N ASN A 115 0.17 31.04 23.95
CA ASN A 115 -0.88 30.44 23.12
C ASN A 115 -0.53 29.08 22.48
N PHE A 116 0.54 28.42 22.89
CA PHE A 116 1.00 27.20 22.23
C PHE A 116 -0.08 26.11 22.15
N TRP A 117 -0.75 25.81 23.27
CA TRP A 117 -1.72 24.72 23.34
C TRP A 117 -3.04 25.03 22.63
N VAL A 118 -3.53 26.27 22.71
CA VAL A 118 -4.74 26.67 21.97
C VAL A 118 -4.49 26.61 20.46
N THR A 119 -3.38 27.17 19.96
CA THR A 119 -3.02 27.08 18.54
C THR A 119 -2.82 25.62 18.09
N THR A 120 -2.22 24.78 18.94
CA THR A 120 -2.07 23.34 18.67
C THR A 120 -3.43 22.63 18.52
N PHE A 121 -4.42 22.96 19.35
CA PHE A 121 -5.75 22.36 19.30
C PHE A 121 -6.60 22.89 18.14
N VAL A 122 -6.54 24.19 17.85
CA VAL A 122 -7.23 24.81 16.71
C VAL A 122 -6.69 24.30 15.38
N ASN A 123 -5.38 24.04 15.28
CA ASN A 123 -4.78 23.50 14.06
C ASN A 123 -4.96 21.99 13.90
N HIS A 124 -5.49 21.28 14.91
CA HIS A 124 -5.69 19.84 14.85
C HIS A 124 -7.07 19.50 14.25
N PRO A 125 -7.15 18.78 13.11
CA PRO A 125 -8.41 18.60 12.35
C PRO A 125 -9.59 18.02 13.13
N GLN A 126 -9.33 17.08 14.05
CA GLN A 126 -10.39 16.45 14.86
C GLN A 126 -10.72 17.22 16.14
N VAL A 127 -9.80 18.04 16.67
CA VAL A 127 -10.06 18.79 17.91
C VAL A 127 -10.73 20.10 17.57
N SER A 128 -10.30 20.78 16.50
CA SER A 128 -10.87 22.04 16.04
C SER A 128 -12.36 21.94 15.71
N ALA A 129 -12.80 20.80 15.17
CA ALA A 129 -14.21 20.51 14.91
C ALA A 129 -15.09 20.48 16.18
N LEU A 130 -14.47 20.32 17.36
CA LEU A 130 -15.12 20.28 18.67
C LEU A 130 -14.94 21.59 19.46
N LEU A 131 -14.25 22.60 18.90
CA LEU A 131 -14.04 23.88 19.56
C LEU A 131 -15.04 24.91 19.03
N GLY A 132 -15.90 25.43 19.92
CA GLY A 132 -16.62 26.67 19.65
C GLY A 132 -15.76 27.91 19.92
N GLU A 133 -16.19 29.08 19.43
CA GLU A 133 -15.49 30.36 19.64
C GLU A 133 -15.22 30.66 21.14
N GLU A 134 -16.19 30.39 22.02
CA GLU A 134 -16.03 30.60 23.46
C GLU A 134 -15.10 29.55 24.12
N ASP A 135 -14.96 28.37 23.51
CA ASP A 135 -14.03 27.35 24.00
C ASP A 135 -12.59 27.75 23.70
N GLU A 136 -12.32 28.32 22.52
CA GLU A 136 -11.01 28.87 22.16
C GLU A 136 -10.60 30.00 23.13
N GLU A 137 -11.53 30.90 23.46
CA GLU A 137 -11.31 31.95 24.47
C GLU A 137 -10.94 31.39 25.85
N ALA A 138 -11.53 30.28 26.26
CA ALA A 138 -11.18 29.61 27.52
C ALA A 138 -9.83 28.88 27.40
N LEU A 139 -9.55 28.26 26.26
CA LEU A 139 -8.31 27.55 25.96
C LEU A 139 -7.10 28.47 25.80
N HIS A 140 -7.28 29.77 25.52
CA HIS A 140 -6.19 30.75 25.58
C HIS A 140 -5.49 30.80 26.96
N TYR A 141 -6.18 30.41 28.03
CA TYR A 141 -5.60 30.34 29.38
C TYR A 141 -4.96 28.99 29.69
N LEU A 142 -4.93 28.04 28.73
CA LEU A 142 -4.30 26.73 28.85
C LEU A 142 -2.78 26.85 28.75
N THR A 143 -2.11 26.63 29.87
CA THR A 143 -0.65 26.79 29.99
C THR A 143 0.10 25.49 29.74
N ARG A 144 -0.50 24.36 30.11
CA ARG A 144 0.14 23.03 30.05
C ARG A 144 -0.93 21.96 29.90
N VAL A 145 -0.62 20.97 29.06
CA VAL A 145 -1.30 19.67 29.02
C VAL A 145 -0.30 18.62 29.45
N GLU A 146 -0.73 17.60 30.19
CA GLU A 146 0.11 16.48 30.61
C GLU A 146 -0.67 15.18 30.53
N VAL A 147 -0.10 14.17 29.87
CA VAL A 147 -0.67 12.82 29.83
C VAL A 147 0.19 11.90 30.69
N THR A 148 -0.46 11.23 31.64
CA THR A 148 0.15 10.28 32.55
C THR A 148 -0.46 8.89 32.33
N GLU A 149 0.36 7.93 31.95
CA GLU A 149 -0.03 6.52 31.88
C GLU A 149 0.18 5.87 33.26
N PHE A 150 -0.76 5.04 33.70
CA PHE A 150 -0.62 4.32 34.97
C PHE A 150 0.43 3.18 34.85
N GLU A 151 0.91 2.68 35.99
CA GLU A 151 2.05 1.73 36.03
C GLU A 151 1.76 0.35 35.37
N ASP A 152 0.49 0.04 35.10
CA ASP A 152 0.02 -1.19 34.45
C ASP A 152 -0.77 -0.83 33.19
N ILE A 153 -0.49 -1.52 32.08
CA ILE A 153 -1.18 -1.38 30.77
C ILE A 153 -2.69 -1.62 30.87
N LYS A 154 -3.15 -2.25 31.95
CA LYS A 154 -4.57 -2.48 32.24
C LYS A 154 -5.22 -1.38 33.08
N SER A 155 -4.47 -0.39 33.57
CA SER A 155 -5.00 0.62 34.49
C SER A 155 -5.46 1.92 33.80
N GLY A 156 -5.14 2.10 32.51
CA GLY A 156 -5.55 3.24 31.69
C GLY A 156 -4.60 4.45 31.76
N TYR A 157 -5.13 5.66 31.57
CA TYR A 157 -4.35 6.89 31.52
C TYR A 157 -5.14 8.10 32.04
N ARG A 158 -4.43 9.18 32.38
CA ARG A 158 -5.00 10.46 32.80
C ARG A 158 -4.43 11.62 32.00
N ILE A 159 -5.31 12.53 31.58
CA ILE A 159 -4.96 13.78 30.92
C ILE A 159 -5.27 14.95 31.87
N ASP A 160 -4.25 15.76 32.17
CA ASP A 160 -4.32 16.93 33.04
C ASP A 160 -4.13 18.23 32.22
N PHE A 161 -5.10 19.15 32.30
CA PHE A 161 -5.11 20.47 31.67
C PHE A 161 -4.92 21.56 32.72
N TYR A 162 -3.87 22.36 32.59
CA TYR A 162 -3.50 23.39 33.57
C TYR A 162 -3.84 24.78 33.03
N PHE A 163 -4.67 25.51 33.77
CA PHE A 163 -5.13 26.84 33.38
C PHE A 163 -4.60 27.92 34.32
N ASP A 164 -4.26 29.07 33.73
CA ASP A 164 -4.11 30.32 34.47
C ASP A 164 -5.48 30.86 34.93
N GLU A 165 -5.46 31.89 35.78
CA GLU A 165 -6.68 32.55 36.23
C GLU A 165 -7.49 33.08 35.03
N ASN A 166 -8.65 32.48 34.78
CA ASN A 166 -9.48 32.78 33.61
C ASN A 166 -10.91 33.23 33.99
N PRO A 167 -11.65 33.89 33.10
CA PRO A 167 -13.01 34.38 33.37
C PRO A 167 -14.10 33.30 33.47
N TYR A 168 -13.83 32.07 33.06
CA TYR A 168 -14.83 31.02 32.82
C TYR A 168 -15.07 30.13 34.04
N PHE A 169 -14.01 29.63 34.67
CA PHE A 169 -14.10 28.72 35.81
C PHE A 169 -13.03 28.98 36.87
N GLU A 170 -13.19 28.41 38.07
CA GLU A 170 -12.25 28.56 39.18
C GLU A 170 -11.15 27.48 39.21
N ASN A 171 -11.32 26.39 38.45
CA ASN A 171 -10.37 25.28 38.41
C ASN A 171 -9.01 25.73 37.84
N LYS A 172 -7.93 25.39 38.55
CA LYS A 172 -6.56 25.53 38.02
C LYS A 172 -6.12 24.32 37.20
N VAL A 173 -6.72 23.17 37.47
CA VAL A 173 -6.45 21.91 36.77
C VAL A 173 -7.78 21.21 36.51
N LEU A 174 -8.01 20.82 35.26
CA LEU A 174 -9.07 19.90 34.85
C LEU A 174 -8.43 18.57 34.45
N SER A 175 -8.97 17.47 34.94
CA SER A 175 -8.40 16.14 34.71
C SER A 175 -9.47 15.20 34.17
N LYS A 176 -9.11 14.37 33.20
CA LYS A 176 -9.92 13.26 32.69
C LYS A 176 -9.12 11.97 32.83
N GLU A 177 -9.66 11.01 33.58
CA GLU A 177 -9.05 9.71 33.88
C GLU A 177 -9.83 8.59 33.21
N PHE A 178 -9.13 7.69 32.52
CA PHE A 178 -9.67 6.48 31.90
C PHE A 178 -9.12 5.26 32.63
N HIS A 179 -10.00 4.32 32.97
CA HIS A 179 -9.67 3.08 33.67
C HIS A 179 -10.34 1.90 32.99
N LEU A 180 -9.64 0.77 32.87
CA LEU A 180 -10.23 -0.52 32.48
C LEU A 180 -10.52 -1.32 33.76
N ASN A 181 -11.76 -1.77 33.91
CA ASN A 181 -12.16 -2.59 35.07
C ASN A 181 -11.63 -4.03 34.93
N GLU A 182 -11.67 -4.84 36.01
CA GLU A 182 -11.26 -6.26 35.98
C GLU A 182 -12.05 -7.12 34.96
N SER A 183 -13.21 -6.63 34.52
CA SER A 183 -14.06 -7.24 33.49
C SER A 183 -13.65 -6.89 32.04
N GLY A 184 -12.75 -5.93 31.85
CA GLY A 184 -12.39 -5.35 30.54
C GLY A 184 -13.22 -4.12 30.15
N ASP A 185 -14.24 -3.74 30.93
CA ASP A 185 -15.10 -2.60 30.58
C ASP A 185 -14.39 -1.26 30.86
N PRO A 186 -14.28 -0.35 29.87
CA PRO A 186 -13.69 0.97 30.06
C PRO A 186 -14.62 1.88 30.86
N SER A 187 -14.04 2.71 31.73
CA SER A 187 -14.75 3.72 32.51
C SER A 187 -13.95 5.01 32.59
N SER A 188 -14.64 6.16 32.56
CA SER A 188 -13.99 7.48 32.65
C SER A 188 -14.46 8.27 33.87
N LYS A 189 -13.59 9.11 34.42
CA LYS A 189 -13.85 10.04 35.54
C LYS A 189 -13.24 11.39 35.24
N SER A 190 -13.95 12.47 35.55
CA SER A 190 -13.47 13.84 35.31
C SER A 190 -13.50 14.68 36.58
N THR A 191 -12.68 15.72 36.59
CA THR A 191 -12.83 16.83 37.54
C THR A 191 -14.09 17.64 37.23
N GLU A 192 -14.93 17.87 38.23
CA GLU A 192 -16.09 18.76 38.11
C GLU A 192 -15.66 20.22 37.87
N ILE A 193 -16.20 20.85 36.82
CA ILE A 193 -15.89 22.23 36.45
C ILE A 193 -16.72 23.20 37.31
N LYS A 194 -16.04 24.08 38.04
CA LYS A 194 -16.63 25.13 38.86
C LYS A 194 -16.78 26.40 38.05
N TRP A 195 -17.85 26.45 37.27
CA TRP A 195 -18.19 27.59 36.43
C TRP A 195 -18.45 28.86 37.25
N LYS A 196 -17.96 29.99 36.76
CA LYS A 196 -18.30 31.31 37.28
C LYS A 196 -19.70 31.71 36.78
N THR A 197 -20.35 32.62 37.50
CA THR A 197 -21.76 32.99 37.26
C THR A 197 -22.00 33.39 35.79
N GLY A 198 -22.87 32.64 35.10
CA GLY A 198 -23.26 32.92 33.72
C GLY A 198 -22.22 32.56 32.64
N LYS A 199 -21.19 31.77 33.00
CA LYS A 199 -20.08 31.38 32.11
C LYS A 199 -19.97 29.87 31.90
N ASP A 200 -21.08 29.15 32.11
CA ASP A 200 -21.15 27.70 31.89
C ASP A 200 -21.29 27.40 30.39
N LEU A 201 -20.18 26.99 29.77
CA LEU A 201 -20.11 26.73 28.33
C LEU A 201 -20.88 25.46 27.93
N THR A 202 -21.18 24.57 28.88
CA THR A 202 -21.90 23.31 28.61
C THR A 202 -23.42 23.46 28.53
N LYS A 203 -23.96 24.65 28.85
CA LYS A 203 -25.41 24.87 29.03
C LYS A 203 -26.04 25.88 28.08
N ARG A 204 -25.43 26.16 26.92
CA ARG A 204 -25.97 27.17 25.99
C ARG A 204 -27.30 26.69 25.38
N SER A 205 -28.40 27.17 25.96
CA SER A 205 -29.75 27.10 25.42
C SER A 205 -30.08 28.40 24.68
N SER A 206 -30.50 28.30 23.42
CA SER A 206 -31.67 29.02 22.88
C SER A 206 -31.93 30.45 23.41
N GLN A 207 -30.98 31.38 23.30
CA GLN A 207 -31.17 32.79 23.67
C GLN A 207 -30.68 33.78 22.61
N THR A 208 -30.84 33.45 21.32
CA THR A 208 -30.76 34.47 20.25
C THR A 208 -31.70 34.18 19.07
N GLN A 209 -32.92 33.71 19.32
CA GLN A 209 -33.99 33.81 18.30
C GLN A 209 -34.89 35.01 18.61
N ASN A 210 -34.50 36.18 18.11
CA ASN A 210 -35.44 37.24 17.84
C ASN A 210 -35.10 37.90 16.50
N LYS A 211 -36.07 37.75 15.57
CA LYS A 211 -36.26 38.40 14.26
C LYS A 211 -35.70 37.70 13.00
N ALA A 212 -36.64 37.02 12.34
CA ALA A 212 -36.96 37.08 10.92
C ALA A 212 -35.86 36.71 9.89
N GLY A 213 -35.99 35.51 9.33
CA GLY A 213 -35.35 35.10 8.08
C GLY A 213 -35.14 33.59 8.03
N ARG A 214 -35.93 32.89 7.20
CA ARG A 214 -35.74 31.46 6.90
C ARG A 214 -34.44 31.28 6.08
N LYS A 215 -33.34 30.97 6.76
CA LYS A 215 -32.14 30.30 6.23
C LYS A 215 -31.80 29.15 7.18
N ARG A 216 -31.40 28.00 6.61
CA ARG A 216 -31.07 26.76 7.32
C ARG A 216 -30.13 27.06 8.49
N GLN A 217 -30.52 26.69 9.71
CA GLN A 217 -29.67 26.76 10.89
C GLN A 217 -28.63 25.64 10.80
N HIS A 218 -27.36 26.03 10.83
CA HIS A 218 -26.22 25.15 11.11
C HIS A 218 -26.33 24.78 12.60
N GLU A 219 -26.39 23.50 12.95
CA GLU A 219 -26.21 23.08 14.35
C GLU A 219 -24.76 23.43 14.73
N GLU A 220 -24.58 24.22 15.80
CA GLU A 220 -23.26 24.57 16.33
C GLU A 220 -22.68 23.34 17.06
N PRO A 221 -21.35 23.08 16.98
CA PRO A 221 -20.72 21.94 17.64
C PRO A 221 -20.92 21.98 19.17
N GLU A 222 -21.06 20.81 19.79
CA GLU A 222 -21.08 20.71 21.26
C GLU A 222 -19.76 21.25 21.84
N SER A 223 -19.84 22.07 22.89
CA SER A 223 -18.67 22.71 23.50
C SER A 223 -17.63 21.66 23.94
N PHE A 224 -16.35 21.94 23.72
CA PHE A 224 -15.23 21.10 24.17
C PHE A 224 -15.35 20.66 25.64
N PHE A 225 -15.92 21.51 26.51
CA PHE A 225 -16.04 21.22 27.93
C PHE A 225 -17.15 20.21 28.29
N THR A 226 -18.05 19.86 27.36
CA THR A 226 -19.03 18.78 27.55
C THR A 226 -18.34 17.43 27.71
N TRP A 227 -17.16 17.27 27.09
CA TRP A 227 -16.32 16.08 27.23
C TRP A 227 -15.93 15.78 28.69
N PHE A 228 -15.79 16.79 29.55
CA PHE A 228 -15.55 16.55 30.98
C PHE A 228 -16.79 16.06 31.72
N THR A 229 -17.98 16.26 31.18
CA THR A 229 -19.25 15.83 31.80
C THR A 229 -19.79 14.52 31.24
N ASP A 230 -19.40 14.15 30.01
CA ASP A 230 -19.83 12.89 29.40
C ASP A 230 -18.95 11.71 29.84
N HIS A 231 -19.63 10.67 30.32
CA HIS A 231 -19.06 9.42 30.81
C HIS A 231 -19.81 8.19 30.26
N SER A 232 -20.71 8.41 29.29
CA SER A 232 -21.67 7.40 28.83
C SER A 232 -21.02 6.27 28.05
N ASP A 233 -19.96 6.57 27.28
CA ASP A 233 -19.22 5.57 26.49
C ASP A 233 -17.70 5.84 26.51
N ALA A 234 -17.03 5.40 27.57
CA ALA A 234 -15.58 5.55 27.72
C ALA A 234 -14.76 4.67 26.76
N GLY A 235 -15.39 3.71 26.06
CA GLY A 235 -14.73 2.84 25.09
C GLY A 235 -14.71 3.39 23.66
N ALA A 236 -15.53 4.39 23.38
CA ALA A 236 -15.61 5.10 22.10
C ALA A 236 -15.12 6.56 22.20
N ASP A 237 -14.32 6.90 23.21
CA ASP A 237 -13.83 8.27 23.42
C ASP A 237 -12.71 8.62 22.43
N GLU A 238 -13.10 9.20 21.29
CA GLU A 238 -12.17 9.61 20.23
C GLU A 238 -11.24 10.76 20.65
N LEU A 239 -11.71 11.69 21.49
CA LEU A 239 -10.94 12.88 21.87
C LEU A 239 -9.80 12.55 22.84
N GLY A 240 -10.05 11.65 23.81
CA GLY A 240 -9.01 11.18 24.73
C GLY A 240 -7.86 10.47 24.01
N GLU A 241 -8.18 9.61 23.05
CA GLU A 241 -7.21 8.89 22.23
C GLU A 241 -6.40 9.83 21.33
N VAL A 242 -7.04 10.80 20.67
CA VAL A 242 -6.37 11.80 19.84
C VAL A 242 -5.35 12.61 20.65
N ILE A 243 -5.73 13.07 21.84
CA ILE A 243 -4.82 13.84 22.69
C ILE A 243 -3.64 12.98 23.16
N LYS A 244 -3.89 11.73 23.56
CA LYS A 244 -2.85 10.82 24.08
C LYS A 244 -1.89 10.33 23.00
N ASP A 245 -2.41 9.91 21.84
CA ASP A 245 -1.66 9.12 20.87
C ASP A 245 -1.19 9.90 19.64
N ASP A 246 -1.77 11.08 19.39
CA ASP A 246 -1.36 11.95 18.30
C ASP A 246 -0.78 13.29 18.77
N ILE A 247 -1.54 14.07 19.55
CA ILE A 247 -1.09 15.41 19.97
C ILE A 247 0.05 15.33 21.00
N TRP A 248 -0.09 14.51 22.04
CA TRP A 248 0.89 14.45 23.13
C TRP A 248 2.30 13.99 22.70
N PRO A 249 2.48 13.01 21.79
CA PRO A 249 3.80 12.62 21.31
C PRO A 249 4.55 13.76 20.62
N ASN A 250 3.87 14.60 19.82
CA ASN A 250 4.53 15.68 19.07
C ASN A 250 3.62 16.91 18.82
N PRO A 251 3.31 17.74 19.84
CA PRO A 251 2.36 18.85 19.67
C PRO A 251 2.91 19.98 18.79
N LEU A 252 4.25 20.08 18.64
CA LEU A 252 4.88 21.11 17.81
C LEU A 252 4.50 20.99 16.33
N GLN A 253 4.13 19.79 15.85
CA GLN A 253 3.75 19.60 14.45
C GLN A 253 2.49 20.38 14.07
N TYR A 254 1.55 20.53 15.01
CA TYR A 254 0.30 21.25 14.80
C TYR A 254 0.47 22.76 15.04
N TYR A 255 1.35 23.15 15.95
CA TYR A 255 1.70 24.56 16.15
C TYR A 255 2.43 25.19 14.94
N LEU A 256 3.18 24.42 14.15
CA LEU A 256 3.96 24.93 13.01
C LEU A 256 3.19 24.96 11.68
N VAL A 257 1.94 24.52 11.66
CA VAL A 257 1.09 24.63 10.47
C VAL A 257 0.82 26.13 10.24
N PRO A 258 1.11 26.69 9.04
CA PRO A 258 0.81 28.10 8.76
C PRO A 258 -0.68 28.36 8.87
N ASP A 259 -1.07 29.42 9.57
CA ASP A 259 -2.44 29.92 9.63
C ASP A 259 -2.94 30.13 8.19
N MET A 260 -3.95 29.37 7.78
CA MET A 260 -4.54 29.47 6.44
C MET A 260 -5.55 30.61 6.30
N ASP A 261 -5.55 31.59 7.21
CA ASP A 261 -6.63 32.59 7.29
C ASP A 261 -6.19 34.08 7.21
N ASP A 262 -4.94 34.39 6.87
CA ASP A 262 -4.48 35.80 6.77
C ASP A 262 -3.76 36.14 5.43
N GLU A 263 -4.38 35.85 4.28
CA GLU A 263 -4.10 36.61 3.05
C GLU A 263 -5.35 37.36 2.56
N GLU A 264 -5.58 38.54 3.13
CA GLU A 264 -6.40 39.58 2.52
C GLU A 264 -5.76 40.06 1.21
N GLY A 265 -6.51 39.92 0.11
CA GLY A 265 -6.55 40.92 -0.96
C GLY A 265 -6.01 40.46 -2.31
N GLU A 266 -6.89 39.95 -3.18
CA GLU A 266 -7.18 40.54 -4.50
C GLU A 266 -8.30 39.77 -5.23
N GLY A 267 -9.44 40.43 -5.46
CA GLY A 267 -10.37 40.12 -6.55
C GLY A 267 -11.63 39.32 -6.20
N GLU A 268 -12.65 39.99 -5.66
CA GLU A 268 -14.05 39.61 -5.93
C GLU A 268 -14.29 39.73 -7.44
N GLU A 269 -14.71 38.66 -8.11
CA GLU A 269 -15.71 38.75 -9.20
C GLU A 269 -16.75 37.65 -8.97
N GLU A 270 -17.94 38.10 -8.53
CA GLU A 270 -19.19 37.36 -8.64
C GLU A 270 -19.54 37.30 -10.12
N ASP A 271 -19.57 36.10 -10.71
CA ASP A 271 -20.20 35.88 -12.02
C ASP A 271 -21.40 34.96 -11.84
N GLU A 272 -22.58 35.60 -11.87
CA GLU A 272 -23.85 34.99 -12.20
C GLU A 272 -23.79 34.50 -13.66
N GLU A 273 -23.90 33.19 -13.88
CA GLU A 273 -24.21 32.68 -15.23
C GLU A 273 -25.61 32.06 -15.25
N GLU A 274 -26.47 32.79 -15.95
CA GLU A 274 -27.78 32.41 -16.46
C GLU A 274 -27.64 31.19 -17.38
N GLU A 275 -28.35 30.10 -17.10
CA GLU A 275 -28.66 29.10 -18.13
C GLU A 275 -30.11 29.28 -18.58
N GLU A 276 -30.23 29.92 -19.75
CA GLU A 276 -31.38 29.88 -20.64
C GLU A 276 -31.69 28.42 -20.99
N GLU A 277 -32.85 27.89 -20.58
CA GLU A 277 -33.42 26.71 -21.23
C GLU A 277 -34.62 27.12 -22.08
N GLU A 278 -34.41 27.00 -23.39
CA GLU A 278 -35.34 27.33 -24.47
C GLU A 278 -36.68 26.60 -24.34
N GLY A 279 -37.73 27.32 -24.69
CA GLY A 279 -39.11 26.84 -24.66
C GLY A 279 -39.40 25.69 -25.62
N LEU A 280 -40.32 24.83 -25.18
CA LEU A 280 -41.20 24.07 -26.06
C LEU A 280 -42.65 24.29 -25.64
N GLU A 281 -43.44 24.53 -26.68
CA GLU A 281 -44.78 25.11 -26.73
C GLU A 281 -45.89 24.18 -26.21
N ASP A 282 -46.91 24.84 -25.64
CA ASP A 282 -48.36 24.65 -25.80
C ASP A 282 -48.96 23.23 -25.89
N ILE A 283 -49.87 22.92 -24.96
CA ILE A 283 -51.22 22.40 -25.24
C ILE A 283 -52.14 22.83 -24.08
N ASP A 284 -53.15 23.65 -24.45
CA ASP A 284 -54.35 24.01 -23.70
C ASP A 284 -55.19 22.73 -23.35
N GLU A 285 -56.23 22.66 -22.52
CA GLU A 285 -57.26 23.61 -22.11
C GLU A 285 -58.25 22.84 -21.20
N GLU A 286 -59.12 23.59 -20.48
CA GLU A 286 -60.38 23.16 -19.83
C GLU A 286 -60.23 22.32 -18.53
N GLY A 287 -60.89 22.60 -17.42
CA GLY A 287 -62.06 23.43 -17.14
C GLY A 287 -62.85 22.73 -16.02
N ASP A 288 -63.14 23.45 -14.94
CA ASP A 288 -64.46 23.55 -14.29
C ASP A 288 -64.39 23.79 -12.77
N GLU A 289 -65.18 24.80 -12.41
CA GLU A 289 -65.53 25.35 -11.11
C GLU A 289 -66.52 24.41 -10.39
N ASP A 290 -66.47 24.35 -9.05
CA ASP A 290 -67.72 24.34 -8.27
C ASP A 290 -67.47 24.76 -6.81
N ASP A 291 -68.26 25.75 -6.37
CA ASP A 291 -68.28 26.37 -5.04
C ASP A 291 -69.59 25.98 -4.33
N GLY A 292 -69.51 25.74 -3.01
CA GLY A 292 -70.63 25.98 -2.07
C GLY A 292 -71.45 24.76 -1.63
N GLU A 293 -71.60 24.55 -0.33
CA GLU A 293 -72.70 25.14 0.48
C GLU A 293 -72.58 24.71 1.97
N GLU A 294 -72.95 25.64 2.85
CA GLU A 294 -73.17 25.47 4.29
C GLU A 294 -74.64 25.08 4.53
N ASP A 295 -74.94 24.33 5.60
CA ASP A 295 -76.27 24.34 6.23
C ASP A 295 -76.15 23.98 7.73
N GLU A 296 -76.85 24.76 8.56
CA GLU A 296 -76.93 24.64 10.02
C GLU A 296 -78.30 24.09 10.51
N GLU A 297 -78.31 23.72 11.79
CA GLU A 297 -79.38 23.83 12.82
C GLU A 297 -80.31 22.64 13.22
N ASP A 298 -80.62 22.70 14.54
CA ASP A 298 -81.74 22.16 15.35
C ASP A 298 -81.74 20.68 15.83
N ASP A 299 -82.27 20.29 17.00
CA ASP A 299 -82.62 20.84 18.33
C ASP A 299 -83.14 19.63 19.18
N ASP A 300 -83.23 19.79 20.50
CA ASP A 300 -84.09 19.09 21.48
C ASP A 300 -83.79 17.68 22.05
N GLY A 301 -83.83 17.58 23.40
CA GLY A 301 -84.71 16.61 24.07
C GLY A 301 -84.14 15.54 25.03
N GLU A 302 -84.11 15.87 26.33
CA GLU A 302 -84.47 15.08 27.54
C GLU A 302 -83.94 13.65 27.87
N GLU A 303 -83.93 13.40 29.20
CA GLU A 303 -83.30 12.35 30.01
C GLU A 303 -83.82 10.91 29.80
N GLY A 304 -82.96 9.90 30.06
CA GLY A 304 -83.41 8.52 30.29
C GLY A 304 -82.31 7.45 30.30
N GLU A 305 -81.97 6.97 31.50
CA GLU A 305 -80.98 5.93 31.82
C GLU A 305 -81.03 4.68 30.89
N LYS A 306 -79.92 4.35 30.23
CA LYS A 306 -79.67 3.02 29.63
C LYS A 306 -78.22 2.58 29.78
N SER A 307 -78.07 1.29 30.09
CA SER A 307 -76.83 0.57 30.39
C SER A 307 -75.81 0.62 29.25
N SER A 308 -74.57 0.93 29.60
CA SER A 308 -73.45 1.06 28.68
C SER A 308 -72.79 -0.31 28.39
N GLN A 309 -72.73 -0.69 27.11
CA GLN A 309 -71.77 -1.67 26.60
C GLN A 309 -70.77 -0.91 25.72
N THR A 310 -69.47 -1.11 25.95
CA THR A 310 -68.40 -0.53 25.13
C THR A 310 -68.28 -1.26 23.79
N LEU A 311 -68.13 -0.50 22.71
CA LEU A 311 -67.92 -1.02 21.36
C LEU A 311 -66.51 -1.64 21.21
N GLU A 312 -66.40 -2.61 20.31
CA GLU A 312 -65.17 -3.35 20.05
C GLU A 312 -64.10 -2.45 19.40
N LEU A 313 -62.88 -2.47 19.94
CA LEU A 313 -61.77 -1.63 19.48
C LEU A 313 -61.07 -2.28 18.27
N LYS A 314 -61.03 -1.57 17.15
CA LYS A 314 -60.14 -1.90 16.03
C LYS A 314 -58.87 -1.07 16.13
N LEU A 315 -57.73 -1.74 16.20
CA LEU A 315 -56.42 -1.13 16.11
C LEU A 315 -55.88 -1.31 14.70
N THR A 316 -55.30 -0.25 14.15
CA THR A 316 -54.52 -0.27 12.91
C THR A 316 -53.13 0.26 13.22
N GLU A 317 -52.10 -0.50 12.84
CA GLU A 317 -50.72 -0.05 12.99
C GLU A 317 -50.43 1.07 11.97
N ALA A 318 -49.83 2.15 12.45
CA ALA A 318 -49.32 3.23 11.62
C ALA A 318 -47.86 3.46 11.98
N GLY A 319 -46.97 3.31 10.99
CA GLY A 319 -45.56 3.68 11.10
C GLY A 319 -45.34 5.06 10.50
N VAL A 320 -44.57 5.90 11.20
CA VAL A 320 -44.09 7.19 10.68
C VAL A 320 -42.58 7.15 10.71
N GLN A 321 -41.94 7.42 9.57
CA GLN A 321 -40.48 7.44 9.43
C GLN A 321 -40.07 8.89 9.13
N ALA A 322 -39.21 9.47 9.97
CA ALA A 322 -38.92 10.91 9.96
C ALA A 322 -37.70 11.30 9.13
N CYS A 323 -36.78 10.38 8.84
CA CYS A 323 -35.59 10.67 8.03
C CYS A 323 -35.11 9.44 7.27
N HIS A 324 -34.67 9.67 6.03
CA HIS A 324 -34.00 8.71 5.16
C HIS A 324 -32.59 9.25 4.89
N ILE A 325 -31.57 8.53 5.34
CA ILE A 325 -30.16 8.89 5.12
C ILE A 325 -29.67 8.10 3.91
N SER A 326 -28.99 8.77 3.00
CA SER A 326 -28.33 8.17 1.83
C SER A 326 -26.87 8.59 1.80
N ASP A 327 -25.98 7.63 1.59
CA ASP A 327 -24.55 7.90 1.50
C ASP A 327 -24.22 8.58 0.16
N ILE A 328 -23.42 9.65 0.23
CA ILE A 328 -22.88 10.36 -0.93
C ILE A 328 -21.36 10.27 -0.86
N GLY A 329 -20.74 9.67 -1.87
CA GLY A 329 -19.30 9.74 -2.08
C GLY A 329 -18.97 10.83 -3.10
N VAL A 330 -18.09 11.76 -2.73
CA VAL A 330 -17.55 12.77 -3.65
C VAL A 330 -16.08 12.49 -3.87
N GLN A 331 -15.66 12.41 -5.13
CA GLN A 331 -14.25 12.30 -5.51
C GLN A 331 -13.83 13.61 -6.19
N THR A 332 -12.87 14.32 -5.62
CA THR A 332 -12.28 15.49 -6.28
C THR A 332 -11.42 15.02 -7.44
N GLU A 333 -11.79 15.38 -8.67
CA GLU A 333 -10.93 15.14 -9.83
C GLU A 333 -9.74 16.09 -9.75
N PRO A 334 -8.49 15.59 -9.90
CA PRO A 334 -7.36 16.50 -10.05
C PRO A 334 -7.59 17.28 -11.34
N ALA A 335 -7.76 18.61 -11.22
CA ALA A 335 -7.78 19.48 -12.39
C ALA A 335 -6.49 19.20 -13.16
N GLU A 336 -6.62 18.64 -14.37
CA GLU A 336 -5.49 18.59 -15.28
C GLU A 336 -5.18 20.05 -15.61
N CYS A 337 -4.23 20.64 -14.88
CA CYS A 337 -3.58 21.85 -15.35
C CYS A 337 -3.03 21.46 -16.72
N LEU A 338 -3.71 21.91 -17.77
CA LEU A 338 -3.21 22.03 -19.12
C LEU A 338 -2.08 23.07 -19.05
N VAL A 339 -0.98 22.70 -18.41
CA VAL A 339 0.28 23.38 -18.62
C VAL A 339 0.66 22.93 -20.02
N ASP A 340 0.21 23.68 -21.03
CA ASP A 340 0.63 23.49 -22.41
C ASP A 340 2.14 23.36 -22.38
N SER A 341 2.63 22.14 -22.59
CA SER A 341 4.05 21.87 -22.65
C SER A 341 4.60 22.78 -23.73
N PHE A 342 5.57 23.62 -23.37
CA PHE A 342 6.14 24.68 -24.21
C PHE A 342 6.31 24.21 -25.66
N ASP A 343 5.33 24.51 -26.53
CA ASP A 343 5.40 24.16 -27.94
C ASP A 343 6.16 25.29 -28.64
N PRO A 344 7.40 25.05 -29.10
CA PRO A 344 8.20 26.08 -29.75
C PRO A 344 7.58 26.57 -31.06
N GLU A 345 6.74 25.76 -31.72
CA GLU A 345 6.12 26.09 -33.00
C GLU A 345 4.90 27.00 -32.85
N LEU A 346 4.09 26.81 -31.79
CA LEU A 346 2.99 27.72 -31.45
C LEU A 346 3.49 29.07 -30.89
N ASN A 347 4.51 29.05 -30.03
CA ASN A 347 5.01 30.26 -29.36
C ASN A 347 5.95 31.11 -30.23
N ALA A 348 6.48 30.59 -31.34
CA ALA A 348 7.28 31.37 -32.30
C ALA A 348 6.49 32.52 -32.97
N GLN A 349 5.15 32.50 -32.87
CA GLN A 349 4.27 33.50 -33.47
C GLN A 349 3.96 34.69 -32.54
N VAL A 350 4.36 34.62 -31.26
CA VAL A 350 4.11 35.68 -30.27
C VAL A 350 5.42 36.45 -30.01
N GLU A 351 5.55 37.64 -30.62
CA GLU A 351 6.64 38.55 -30.26
C GLU A 351 6.34 39.20 -28.90
N TYR A 352 6.95 38.67 -27.84
CA TYR A 352 6.90 39.29 -26.51
C TYR A 352 7.72 40.58 -26.50
N PRO A 353 7.09 41.77 -26.35
CA PRO A 353 7.81 43.03 -26.34
C PRO A 353 8.80 43.07 -25.17
N GLY A 354 10.06 43.38 -25.45
CA GLY A 354 11.09 43.53 -24.41
C GLY A 354 11.75 42.24 -23.92
N LEU A 355 11.27 41.04 -24.28
CA LEU A 355 11.93 39.78 -23.89
C LEU A 355 13.35 39.70 -24.45
N ARG A 356 13.54 40.10 -25.71
CA ARG A 356 14.87 40.15 -26.34
C ARG A 356 15.81 41.13 -25.64
N GLU A 357 15.31 42.30 -25.26
CA GLU A 357 16.11 43.32 -24.55
C GLU A 357 16.48 42.84 -23.14
N PHE A 358 15.54 42.20 -22.44
CA PHE A 358 15.78 41.57 -21.15
C PHE A 358 16.86 40.48 -21.24
N LEU A 359 16.73 39.55 -22.18
CA LEU A 359 17.72 38.48 -22.39
C LEU A 359 19.09 39.04 -22.79
N GLN A 360 19.15 40.08 -23.62
CA GLN A 360 20.41 40.74 -23.98
C GLN A 360 21.05 41.44 -22.77
N ARG A 361 20.25 42.06 -21.90
CA ARG A 361 20.75 42.71 -20.68
C ARG A 361 21.28 41.70 -19.66
N VAL A 362 20.59 40.57 -19.49
CA VAL A 362 20.87 39.60 -18.42
C VAL A 362 21.90 38.54 -18.84
N SER A 363 21.90 38.12 -20.11
CA SER A 363 22.78 37.04 -20.60
C SER A 363 24.25 37.30 -20.35
N GLY A 364 24.75 38.51 -20.61
CA GLY A 364 26.15 38.86 -20.38
C GLY A 364 26.56 38.74 -18.92
N MET A 365 25.68 39.17 -17.99
CA MET A 365 25.88 39.04 -16.56
C MET A 365 25.86 37.58 -16.12
N VAL A 366 24.82 36.83 -16.49
CA VAL A 366 24.65 35.43 -16.11
C VAL A 366 25.78 34.56 -16.66
N ILE A 367 26.20 34.74 -17.92
CA ILE A 367 27.32 33.98 -18.51
C ILE A 367 28.62 34.27 -17.75
N LYS A 368 28.86 35.53 -17.36
CA LYS A 368 30.06 35.91 -16.61
C LYS A 368 30.05 35.28 -15.22
N GLU A 369 28.97 35.42 -14.48
CA GLU A 369 28.84 34.88 -13.12
C GLU A 369 28.84 33.34 -13.12
N LEU A 370 28.18 32.68 -14.09
CA LEU A 370 28.24 31.22 -14.26
C LEU A 370 29.66 30.74 -14.57
N LYS A 371 30.41 31.42 -15.46
CA LYS A 371 31.81 31.07 -15.74
C LYS A 371 32.72 31.28 -14.54
N GLN A 372 32.43 32.28 -13.70
CA GLN A 372 33.16 32.54 -12.48
C GLN A 372 32.83 31.48 -11.41
N ASN A 373 31.55 31.16 -11.22
CA ASN A 373 31.10 30.14 -10.27
C ASN A 373 31.53 28.73 -10.69
N ALA A 374 31.48 28.38 -11.98
CA ALA A 374 31.92 27.07 -12.48
C ALA A 374 33.43 26.82 -12.31
N LYS A 375 34.24 27.88 -12.14
CA LYS A 375 35.67 27.81 -11.83
C LYS A 375 35.96 28.03 -10.34
N SER A 376 34.92 28.30 -9.55
CA SER A 376 35.06 28.53 -8.12
C SER A 376 35.21 27.19 -7.41
N HIS A 377 36.19 27.12 -6.51
CA HIS A 377 36.39 25.98 -5.60
C HIS A 377 35.75 26.24 -4.23
N ALA A 378 34.79 27.17 -4.14
CA ALA A 378 34.24 27.64 -2.87
C ALA A 378 33.53 26.55 -2.04
N PHE A 379 33.16 25.42 -2.66
CA PHE A 379 32.37 24.35 -2.03
C PHE A 379 33.01 22.95 -2.16
N ASP A 380 34.29 22.86 -2.53
CA ASP A 380 34.99 21.59 -2.79
C ASP A 380 35.19 20.69 -1.54
N GLY A 381 34.70 21.11 -0.37
CA GLY A 381 34.73 20.35 0.88
C GLY A 381 33.38 20.22 1.57
N PHE A 382 32.27 20.44 0.85
CA PHE A 382 30.93 20.31 1.40
C PHE A 382 30.48 18.85 1.44
N GLU A 383 30.62 18.20 2.60
CA GLU A 383 30.08 16.87 2.88
C GLU A 383 28.96 17.01 3.91
N VAL A 384 27.70 16.86 3.46
CA VAL A 384 26.53 16.78 4.34
C VAL A 384 25.86 15.44 4.13
N ASN A 385 26.02 14.57 5.12
CA ASN A 385 25.22 13.36 5.22
C ASN A 385 23.95 13.71 5.98
N TRP A 386 22.83 13.83 5.27
CA TRP A 386 21.50 14.05 5.87
C TRP A 386 20.96 12.81 6.60
N VAL A 387 21.71 11.71 6.56
CA VAL A 387 21.39 10.40 7.13
C VAL A 387 22.60 9.89 7.91
N GLU A 388 22.38 9.23 9.04
CA GLU A 388 23.45 8.54 9.76
C GLU A 388 24.12 7.48 8.87
N GLN A 389 25.43 7.27 9.02
CA GLN A 389 26.14 6.22 8.29
C GLN A 389 25.64 4.85 8.72
N ASN A 390 24.61 4.34 8.04
CA ASN A 390 24.08 3.01 8.29
C ASN A 390 25.10 1.96 7.83
N GLN A 391 25.64 1.21 8.79
CA GLN A 391 26.25 -0.08 8.49
C GLN A 391 25.17 -0.99 7.91
N THR A 392 25.53 -1.82 6.93
CA THR A 392 24.62 -2.80 6.34
C THR A 392 23.96 -3.60 7.47
N SER A 393 22.64 -3.43 7.63
CA SER A 393 21.94 -3.97 8.80
C SER A 393 21.62 -5.46 8.63
N LEU A 394 21.34 -6.13 9.74
CA LEU A 394 21.06 -7.56 9.77
C LEU A 394 19.86 -7.92 8.89
N PRO A 395 19.92 -9.04 8.14
CA PRO A 395 18.82 -9.46 7.27
C PRO A 395 17.55 -9.76 8.05
N LYS A 396 16.40 -9.30 7.56
CA LYS A 396 15.10 -9.84 7.97
C LYS A 396 14.87 -11.14 7.20
N VAL A 397 14.63 -12.24 7.92
CA VAL A 397 14.47 -13.59 7.34
C VAL A 397 13.00 -14.00 7.41
N LEU A 398 12.40 -14.25 6.25
CA LEU A 398 11.09 -14.87 6.10
C LEU A 398 11.31 -16.33 5.69
N LYS A 399 10.67 -17.28 6.39
CA LYS A 399 10.80 -18.71 6.10
C LYS A 399 9.46 -19.27 5.61
N GLN A 400 9.51 -20.01 4.50
CA GLN A 400 8.38 -20.74 3.94
C GLN A 400 8.77 -22.21 3.71
N GLN A 401 7.81 -23.13 3.82
CA GLN A 401 8.03 -24.54 3.48
C GLN A 401 7.96 -24.73 1.96
N GLY A 402 9.10 -24.91 1.28
CA GLY A 402 9.18 -25.16 -0.16
C GLY A 402 10.45 -24.61 -0.79
N GLN A 403 10.67 -24.78 -2.09
CA GLN A 403 11.73 -24.06 -2.82
C GLN A 403 11.17 -22.76 -3.39
N LEU A 404 11.84 -21.63 -3.15
CA LEU A 404 11.41 -20.32 -3.66
C LEU A 404 11.97 -20.05 -5.05
N MET A 405 11.09 -19.95 -6.04
CA MET A 405 11.49 -19.75 -7.43
C MET A 405 11.28 -18.32 -7.94
N CYS A 406 10.52 -17.50 -7.22
CA CYS A 406 10.35 -16.07 -7.53
C CYS A 406 10.12 -15.25 -6.26
N VAL A 407 10.54 -13.99 -6.31
CA VAL A 407 10.24 -12.94 -5.34
C VAL A 407 9.86 -11.71 -6.16
N CYS A 408 8.79 -11.02 -5.79
CA CYS A 408 8.32 -9.80 -6.46
C CYS A 408 7.91 -8.73 -5.44
N CYS A 409 8.06 -7.45 -5.79
CA CYS A 409 7.63 -6.32 -4.98
C CYS A 409 6.35 -5.65 -5.55
N ALA A 410 5.41 -5.28 -4.68
CA ALA A 410 4.20 -4.57 -5.08
C ALA A 410 4.42 -3.04 -5.15
N GLN A 411 3.77 -2.38 -6.10
CA GLN A 411 3.75 -0.92 -6.23
C GLN A 411 2.38 -0.40 -5.76
N ARG A 412 2.32 0.36 -4.66
CA ARG A 412 1.10 1.08 -4.21
C ARG A 412 1.03 2.47 -4.87
N SER A 413 -0.12 2.99 -5.25
CA SER A 413 -0.26 4.39 -5.72
C SER A 413 0.03 5.38 -4.59
N LYS A 414 0.20 6.66 -4.94
CA LYS A 414 0.66 7.74 -4.04
C LYS A 414 -0.49 8.36 -3.22
N ASP A 415 -1.73 8.00 -3.51
CA ASP A 415 -2.93 8.73 -3.08
C ASP A 415 -3.66 8.13 -1.86
N GLU A 416 -3.02 7.22 -1.12
CA GLU A 416 -3.52 6.81 0.20
C GLU A 416 -2.59 7.38 1.27
N TYR A 417 -3.08 8.41 1.97
CA TYR A 417 -2.45 9.02 3.13
C TYR A 417 -2.56 8.04 4.31
N GLU A 418 -1.70 7.03 4.36
CA GLU A 418 -1.46 6.28 5.59
C GLU A 418 -0.02 5.74 5.64
N LYS A 419 0.67 6.08 6.71
CA LYS A 419 2.08 5.77 6.94
C LYS A 419 2.19 4.34 7.47
N LYS A 420 2.92 3.50 6.72
CA LYS A 420 3.42 2.14 6.99
C LYS A 420 2.60 1.07 6.27
N ASP A 421 3.21 0.43 5.26
CA ASP A 421 3.21 -1.03 5.01
C ASP A 421 3.51 -1.40 3.53
N GLN A 422 4.48 -2.30 3.29
CA GLN A 422 4.87 -2.77 1.94
C GLN A 422 5.23 -4.27 1.92
N LEU A 423 4.93 -4.96 0.82
CA LEU A 423 4.75 -6.41 0.75
C LEU A 423 5.71 -7.07 -0.27
N PHE A 424 6.47 -8.07 0.17
CA PHE A 424 7.23 -8.99 -0.69
C PHE A 424 6.50 -10.34 -0.74
N ARG A 425 6.29 -10.93 -1.93
CA ARG A 425 5.47 -12.15 -2.10
C ARG A 425 6.27 -13.37 -2.59
N SER A 426 5.86 -14.57 -2.16
CA SER A 426 6.45 -15.87 -2.54
C SER A 426 5.43 -16.93 -3.03
N PRO A 427 5.83 -17.94 -3.83
CA PRO A 427 4.90 -18.77 -4.62
C PRO A 427 4.35 -20.10 -4.03
N SER A 428 4.76 -20.61 -2.85
CA SER A 428 4.33 -21.95 -2.38
C SER A 428 3.38 -21.94 -1.17
N SER A 429 2.06 -22.01 -1.40
CA SER A 429 0.99 -21.44 -0.53
C SER A 429 1.19 -19.92 -0.40
N ILE A 430 0.15 -19.09 -0.36
CA ILE A 430 0.33 -17.64 -0.47
C ILE A 430 0.31 -17.02 0.95
N PRO A 431 1.41 -16.97 1.72
CA PRO A 431 1.49 -16.03 2.81
C PRO A 431 1.69 -14.63 2.21
N CYS A 432 0.65 -13.81 2.31
CA CYS A 432 0.76 -12.37 2.13
C CYS A 432 1.45 -11.79 3.37
N THR A 433 2.78 -11.69 3.38
CA THR A 433 3.47 -11.01 4.48
C THR A 433 3.73 -9.54 4.15
N THR A 434 2.99 -8.69 4.85
CA THR A 434 3.24 -7.25 4.94
C THR A 434 4.43 -7.03 5.87
N LEU A 435 5.30 -6.06 5.58
CA LEU A 435 6.34 -5.64 6.52
C LEU A 435 5.75 -4.86 7.71
N LYS A 436 4.93 -5.54 8.53
CA LYS A 436 4.63 -5.21 9.93
C LYS A 436 4.18 -6.47 10.70
N LEU A 437 4.37 -6.42 12.02
CA LEU A 437 4.19 -7.51 12.98
C LEU A 437 2.80 -8.19 12.85
N ARG A 438 2.82 -9.53 12.81
CA ARG A 438 1.68 -10.47 12.79
C ARG A 438 0.75 -10.32 11.57
N SER A 439 0.83 -11.29 10.64
CA SER A 439 -0.33 -11.63 9.81
C SER A 439 -0.37 -13.13 9.55
N GLU A 440 -1.57 -13.69 9.64
CA GLU A 440 -1.88 -15.10 9.41
C GLU A 440 -1.79 -15.48 7.94
N ASP A 441 -1.41 -16.75 7.69
CA ASP A 441 -1.13 -17.31 6.38
C ASP A 441 -2.41 -17.56 5.55
N TYR A 442 -2.49 -16.99 4.34
CA TYR A 442 -3.57 -17.28 3.38
C TYR A 442 -3.29 -18.60 2.62
N LYS A 443 -4.22 -19.55 2.68
CA LYS A 443 -4.14 -20.82 1.94
C LYS A 443 -4.85 -20.69 0.59
N SER A 444 -4.08 -20.76 -0.51
CA SER A 444 -4.62 -21.03 -1.85
C SER A 444 -4.20 -22.43 -2.33
N PRO A 445 -4.96 -23.07 -3.23
CA PRO A 445 -4.71 -24.44 -3.65
C PRO A 445 -3.46 -24.55 -4.53
N THR A 446 -2.39 -25.10 -3.94
CA THR A 446 -1.37 -25.96 -4.56
C THR A 446 -1.01 -25.73 -6.03
N CYS A 447 0.11 -25.06 -6.29
CA CYS A 447 0.99 -25.42 -7.40
C CYS A 447 2.43 -24.93 -7.14
N ALA A 448 3.37 -25.87 -6.98
CA ALA A 448 4.79 -25.59 -6.95
C ALA A 448 5.25 -25.14 -8.34
N GLY A 449 5.72 -23.90 -8.49
CA GLY A 449 6.35 -23.42 -9.74
C GLY A 449 5.88 -22.07 -10.27
N THR A 450 4.93 -21.39 -9.61
CA THR A 450 4.34 -20.14 -10.11
C THR A 450 5.37 -19.01 -10.23
N ARG A 451 5.35 -18.28 -11.35
CA ARG A 451 6.08 -17.00 -11.54
C ARG A 451 5.10 -15.85 -11.43
N LEU A 452 5.41 -14.83 -10.64
CA LEU A 452 4.48 -13.74 -10.34
C LEU A 452 4.92 -12.41 -11.00
N ALA A 453 3.95 -11.56 -11.29
CA ALA A 453 4.14 -10.16 -11.67
C ALA A 453 3.05 -9.30 -11.02
N LEU A 454 3.42 -8.09 -10.57
CA LEU A 454 2.53 -7.15 -9.87
C LEU A 454 2.44 -5.84 -10.66
N SER A 455 1.22 -5.30 -10.81
CA SER A 455 0.96 -4.02 -11.51
C SER A 455 0.24 -3.00 -10.65
N LEU A 456 -0.63 -3.47 -9.74
CA LEU A 456 -1.41 -2.68 -8.79
C LEU A 456 -1.37 -3.36 -7.42
N PRO A 457 -1.69 -2.65 -6.31
CA PRO A 457 -1.70 -3.28 -4.98
C PRO A 457 -2.64 -4.48 -4.89
N VAL A 458 -3.63 -4.56 -5.79
CA VAL A 458 -4.71 -5.55 -5.78
C VAL A 458 -4.56 -6.65 -6.85
N LEU A 459 -4.05 -6.34 -8.05
CA LEU A 459 -3.97 -7.30 -9.16
C LEU A 459 -2.61 -8.01 -9.24
N MET A 460 -2.65 -9.32 -9.43
CA MET A 460 -1.48 -10.18 -9.62
C MET A 460 -1.63 -11.03 -10.87
N ALA A 461 -0.55 -11.28 -11.60
CA ALA A 461 -0.55 -12.25 -12.69
C ALA A 461 0.52 -13.30 -12.43
N GLY A 462 0.30 -14.52 -12.91
CA GLY A 462 1.31 -15.55 -12.81
C GLY A 462 1.12 -16.74 -13.72
N GLY A 463 2.25 -17.34 -14.06
CA GLY A 463 2.35 -18.46 -14.98
C GLY A 463 2.63 -19.75 -14.23
N LEU A 464 1.95 -20.82 -14.63
CA LEU A 464 2.08 -22.15 -14.04
C LEU A 464 3.03 -23.03 -14.86
N TYR A 465 3.51 -24.10 -14.23
CA TYR A 465 4.31 -25.14 -14.90
C TYR A 465 3.50 -25.88 -15.98
N SER A 466 2.17 -25.90 -15.88
CA SER A 466 1.28 -26.48 -16.90
C SER A 466 1.21 -25.68 -18.21
N GLY A 467 1.73 -24.45 -18.24
CA GLY A 467 1.55 -23.51 -19.35
C GLY A 467 0.39 -22.52 -19.16
N GLU A 468 -0.45 -22.70 -18.15
CA GLU A 468 -1.55 -21.78 -17.89
C GLU A 468 -1.07 -20.45 -17.29
N VAL A 469 -1.73 -19.35 -17.66
CA VAL A 469 -1.54 -18.04 -17.05
C VAL A 469 -2.83 -17.67 -16.30
N LEU A 470 -2.65 -17.18 -15.08
CA LEU A 470 -3.71 -16.78 -14.16
C LEU A 470 -3.53 -15.31 -13.78
N VAL A 471 -4.63 -14.61 -13.61
CA VAL A 471 -4.70 -13.28 -13.02
C VAL A 471 -5.56 -13.39 -11.77
N TRP A 472 -5.04 -12.88 -10.66
CA TRP A 472 -5.71 -12.80 -9.38
C TRP A 472 -6.02 -11.37 -9.00
N ASP A 473 -7.15 -11.19 -8.33
CA ASP A 473 -7.60 -9.98 -7.67
C ASP A 473 -7.65 -10.27 -6.17
N THR A 474 -6.71 -9.68 -5.44
CA THR A 474 -6.53 -9.92 -4.01
C THR A 474 -7.55 -9.18 -3.14
N SER A 475 -8.42 -8.34 -3.73
CA SER A 475 -9.56 -7.77 -3.01
C SER A 475 -10.73 -8.76 -2.84
N ARG A 476 -10.73 -9.88 -3.59
CA ARG A 476 -11.80 -10.88 -3.58
C ARG A 476 -11.46 -12.04 -2.65
N SER A 477 -12.26 -12.28 -1.60
CA SER A 477 -11.90 -13.17 -0.49
C SER A 477 -12.52 -14.58 -0.46
N PRO A 478 -13.40 -15.03 -1.37
CA PRO A 478 -13.58 -16.48 -1.54
C PRO A 478 -12.91 -17.04 -2.80
N ASP A 479 -12.91 -16.32 -3.93
CA ASP A 479 -12.21 -16.71 -5.16
C ASP A 479 -11.41 -15.54 -5.73
N PRO A 480 -10.08 -15.51 -5.50
CA PRO A 480 -9.24 -14.43 -5.98
C PRO A 480 -8.96 -14.55 -7.48
N VAL A 481 -9.32 -15.63 -8.18
CA VAL A 481 -8.99 -15.79 -9.61
C VAL A 481 -9.90 -14.89 -10.45
N LEU A 482 -9.33 -13.83 -11.02
CA LEU A 482 -10.03 -12.90 -11.90
C LEU A 482 -10.08 -13.41 -13.34
N ALA A 483 -8.99 -13.98 -13.84
CA ALA A 483 -8.97 -14.57 -15.18
C ALA A 483 -7.98 -15.73 -15.36
N ARG A 484 -8.29 -16.61 -16.32
CA ARG A 484 -7.43 -17.74 -16.72
C ARG A 484 -7.40 -17.93 -18.23
N THR A 485 -6.29 -18.41 -18.77
CA THR A 485 -6.14 -18.69 -20.22
C THR A 485 -7.01 -19.87 -20.66
N GLY A 486 -7.16 -20.89 -19.80
CA GLY A 486 -7.72 -22.19 -20.18
C GLY A 486 -6.87 -22.90 -21.23
N MET A 487 -7.38 -24.03 -21.74
CA MET A 487 -6.74 -24.78 -22.83
C MET A 487 -7.19 -24.25 -24.19
N LEU A 488 -6.39 -23.37 -24.80
CA LEU A 488 -6.60 -22.86 -26.15
C LEU A 488 -5.55 -23.48 -27.09
N ASP A 489 -5.81 -23.58 -28.39
CA ASP A 489 -4.81 -24.11 -29.33
C ASP A 489 -3.51 -23.28 -29.37
N LEU A 490 -3.66 -21.97 -29.14
CA LEU A 490 -2.55 -21.02 -29.09
C LEU A 490 -1.89 -20.92 -27.71
N SER A 491 -2.50 -21.44 -26.63
CA SER A 491 -1.94 -21.33 -25.28
C SER A 491 -0.59 -22.03 -25.16
N HIS A 492 0.13 -21.70 -24.08
CA HIS A 492 1.37 -22.40 -23.80
C HIS A 492 1.09 -23.87 -23.48
N ARG A 493 2.01 -24.74 -23.91
CA ARG A 493 1.96 -26.19 -23.65
C ARG A 493 3.11 -26.68 -22.78
N GLU A 494 4.01 -25.77 -22.45
CA GLU A 494 5.21 -25.98 -21.67
C GLU A 494 5.27 -24.94 -20.53
N PRO A 495 6.13 -25.14 -19.51
CA PRO A 495 6.23 -24.24 -18.37
C PRO A 495 6.42 -22.78 -18.75
N VAL A 496 5.63 -21.90 -18.11
CA VAL A 496 5.80 -20.45 -18.24
C VAL A 496 6.94 -20.01 -17.33
N TYR A 497 8.05 -19.57 -17.95
CA TYR A 497 9.23 -19.13 -17.20
C TYR A 497 9.14 -17.69 -16.73
N GLN A 498 8.36 -16.85 -17.42
CA GLN A 498 8.20 -15.46 -17.02
C GLN A 498 6.84 -14.90 -17.40
N VAL A 499 6.31 -14.08 -16.49
CA VAL A 499 5.10 -13.28 -16.68
C VAL A 499 5.44 -11.83 -16.36
N ARG A 500 4.88 -10.87 -17.11
CA ARG A 500 5.08 -9.44 -16.87
C ARG A 500 3.86 -8.63 -17.30
N TRP A 501 3.55 -7.58 -16.56
CA TRP A 501 2.51 -6.65 -16.97
C TRP A 501 3.01 -5.71 -18.06
N LEU A 502 2.14 -5.40 -19.02
CA LEU A 502 2.36 -4.35 -20.01
C LEU A 502 1.41 -3.19 -19.68
N PRO A 503 1.91 -1.94 -19.62
CA PRO A 503 1.06 -0.78 -19.39
C PRO A 503 0.08 -0.63 -20.57
N GLY A 504 -1.16 -0.25 -20.25
CA GLY A 504 -2.15 0.11 -21.26
C GLY A 504 -1.68 1.31 -22.08
N THR A 505 -2.07 1.39 -23.35
CA THR A 505 -1.65 2.48 -24.25
C THR A 505 -2.38 3.80 -23.96
N LYS A 506 -3.51 3.75 -23.26
CA LYS A 506 -4.33 4.91 -22.85
C LYS A 506 -4.82 4.77 -21.40
N ARG A 507 -5.14 5.89 -20.73
CA ARG A 507 -5.87 5.87 -19.45
C ARG A 507 -7.19 5.11 -19.67
N GLY A 508 -7.43 4.06 -18.88
CA GLY A 508 -8.61 3.19 -19.03
C GLY A 508 -8.45 1.98 -19.95
N ASP A 509 -7.32 1.80 -20.65
CA ASP A 509 -7.06 0.55 -21.38
C ASP A 509 -6.94 -0.63 -20.41
N ALA A 510 -7.56 -1.76 -20.76
CA ALA A 510 -7.45 -3.00 -20.01
C ALA A 510 -5.99 -3.44 -19.89
N PHE A 511 -5.57 -3.81 -18.68
CA PHE A 511 -4.23 -4.34 -18.42
C PHE A 511 -3.93 -5.55 -19.30
N ARG A 512 -2.72 -5.58 -19.87
CA ARG A 512 -2.23 -6.70 -20.67
C ARG A 512 -1.16 -7.47 -19.91
N VAL A 513 -1.17 -8.79 -20.06
CA VAL A 513 -0.20 -9.69 -19.42
C VAL A 513 0.65 -10.32 -20.51
N LEU A 514 1.96 -10.20 -20.41
CA LEU A 514 2.92 -10.89 -21.26
C LEU A 514 3.36 -12.18 -20.57
N SER A 515 3.43 -13.29 -21.31
CA SER A 515 4.04 -14.54 -20.85
C SER A 515 5.03 -15.11 -21.85
N ALA A 516 6.04 -15.80 -21.33
CA ALA A 516 7.07 -16.48 -22.11
C ALA A 516 7.29 -17.91 -21.58
N SER A 517 7.42 -18.88 -22.49
CA SER A 517 7.44 -20.31 -22.18
C SER A 517 8.56 -21.06 -22.91
N ALA A 518 8.89 -22.24 -22.39
CA ALA A 518 9.80 -23.20 -23.01
C ALA A 518 9.32 -23.69 -24.40
N ASP A 519 8.04 -23.53 -24.72
CA ASP A 519 7.50 -23.88 -26.05
C ASP A 519 7.94 -22.91 -27.17
N GLY A 520 8.70 -21.88 -26.83
CA GLY A 520 9.21 -20.88 -27.76
C GLY A 520 8.18 -19.83 -28.18
N LYS A 521 7.00 -19.82 -27.55
CA LYS A 521 5.99 -18.79 -27.75
C LYS A 521 6.14 -17.68 -26.71
N ILE A 522 5.78 -16.48 -27.13
CA ILE A 522 5.64 -15.29 -26.29
C ILE A 522 4.27 -14.71 -26.58
N LEU A 523 3.39 -14.66 -25.59
CA LEU A 523 1.98 -14.33 -25.77
C LEU A 523 1.62 -13.10 -24.94
N VAL A 524 0.88 -12.18 -25.55
CA VAL A 524 0.26 -11.03 -24.88
C VAL A 524 -1.21 -11.34 -24.72
N TRP A 525 -1.64 -11.40 -23.48
CA TRP A 525 -2.99 -11.66 -23.06
C TRP A 525 -3.70 -10.38 -22.71
N GLN A 526 -4.99 -10.34 -23.01
CA GLN A 526 -5.91 -9.31 -22.55
C GLN A 526 -7.02 -9.98 -21.75
N VAL A 527 -7.36 -9.37 -20.60
CA VAL A 527 -8.50 -9.81 -19.80
C VAL A 527 -9.78 -9.47 -20.55
N GLU A 528 -10.56 -10.49 -20.89
CA GLU A 528 -11.88 -10.34 -21.49
C GLU A 528 -12.95 -10.16 -20.41
N ALA A 529 -14.08 -9.54 -20.76
CA ALA A 529 -15.19 -9.27 -19.84
C ALA A 529 -15.81 -10.55 -19.21
N ASN A 530 -15.57 -11.71 -19.82
CA ASN A 530 -16.05 -13.02 -19.37
C ASN A 530 -15.12 -13.70 -18.33
N GLY A 531 -14.04 -13.03 -17.89
CA GLY A 531 -13.05 -13.61 -16.97
C GLY A 531 -12.09 -14.62 -17.63
N ARG A 532 -11.93 -14.57 -18.96
CA ARG A 532 -10.92 -15.33 -19.70
C ARG A 532 -9.79 -14.44 -20.15
N LEU A 533 -8.60 -15.04 -20.30
CA LEU A 533 -7.47 -14.38 -20.95
C LEU A 533 -7.47 -14.73 -22.44
N GLY A 534 -7.88 -13.77 -23.26
CA GLY A 534 -7.78 -13.85 -24.71
C GLY A 534 -6.36 -13.50 -25.19
N VAL A 535 -5.88 -14.16 -26.24
CA VAL A 535 -4.61 -13.77 -26.87
C VAL A 535 -4.86 -12.49 -27.67
N HIS A 536 -4.23 -11.39 -27.28
CA HIS A 536 -4.25 -10.13 -28.02
C HIS A 536 -3.19 -10.12 -29.14
N SER A 537 -1.98 -10.60 -28.84
CA SER A 537 -0.94 -10.82 -29.82
C SER A 537 -0.04 -11.98 -29.42
N GLY A 538 0.58 -12.64 -30.41
CA GLY A 538 1.44 -13.79 -30.16
C GLY A 538 2.65 -13.83 -31.08
N TYR A 539 3.76 -14.27 -30.51
CA TYR A 539 5.04 -14.38 -31.17
C TYR A 539 5.62 -15.78 -30.96
N ALA A 540 6.44 -16.25 -31.89
CA ALA A 540 7.14 -17.52 -31.77
C ALA A 540 8.59 -17.39 -32.26
N LEU A 541 9.51 -17.97 -31.49
CA LEU A 541 10.92 -18.07 -31.85
C LEU A 541 11.17 -19.40 -32.56
N ILE A 542 11.42 -19.32 -33.87
CA ILE A 542 11.75 -20.47 -34.70
C ILE A 542 13.21 -20.38 -35.11
N ALA A 543 13.95 -21.47 -34.93
CA ALA A 543 15.40 -21.46 -35.03
C ALA A 543 15.92 -20.99 -36.41
N GLN A 544 15.18 -21.28 -37.49
CA GLN A 544 15.51 -20.83 -38.86
C GLN A 544 15.31 -19.33 -39.09
N GLN A 545 14.45 -18.68 -38.31
CA GLN A 545 14.11 -17.25 -38.44
C GLN A 545 14.95 -16.37 -37.51
N ILE A 546 15.85 -16.95 -36.70
CA ILE A 546 16.75 -16.20 -35.83
C ILE A 546 17.88 -15.57 -36.67
N PRO A 547 18.05 -14.23 -36.64
CA PRO A 547 19.10 -13.56 -37.39
C PRO A 547 20.51 -14.02 -36.98
N ARG A 548 21.35 -14.41 -37.95
CA ARG A 548 22.80 -14.66 -37.78
C ARG A 548 23.21 -15.74 -36.75
N SER A 549 22.39 -16.76 -36.49
CA SER A 549 22.80 -17.87 -35.61
C SER A 549 23.74 -18.86 -36.32
N THR A 550 24.99 -18.97 -35.85
CA THR A 550 25.96 -19.99 -36.27
C THR A 550 25.92 -21.25 -35.40
N THR A 551 25.23 -21.20 -34.25
CA THR A 551 25.20 -22.23 -33.21
C THR A 551 23.98 -23.15 -33.31
N VAL A 552 22.87 -22.66 -33.87
CA VAL A 552 21.75 -23.51 -34.25
C VAL A 552 22.16 -24.25 -35.52
N GLY A 553 22.44 -25.54 -35.41
CA GLY A 553 22.82 -26.37 -36.55
C GLY A 553 21.85 -26.17 -37.72
N LYS A 554 22.36 -26.30 -38.96
CA LYS A 554 21.54 -26.37 -40.19
C LYS A 554 20.68 -27.65 -40.19
N GLY A 555 19.81 -27.80 -39.19
CA GLY A 555 18.80 -28.84 -39.13
C GLY A 555 17.64 -28.47 -40.03
N ARG A 556 17.19 -29.42 -40.86
CA ARG A 556 15.90 -29.33 -41.53
C ARG A 556 14.79 -29.37 -40.46
N GLY A 557 14.11 -28.27 -40.20
CA GLY A 557 12.90 -28.29 -39.36
C GLY A 557 12.50 -26.95 -38.74
N ASP A 558 11.19 -26.77 -38.59
CA ASP A 558 10.50 -25.67 -37.92
C ASP A 558 10.63 -25.79 -36.38
N THR A 559 11.86 -25.93 -35.88
CA THR A 559 12.09 -26.21 -34.46
C THR A 559 11.89 -24.94 -33.64
N PRO A 560 10.96 -24.93 -32.66
CA PRO A 560 10.82 -23.82 -31.73
C PRO A 560 12.04 -23.72 -30.80
N VAL A 561 12.39 -22.50 -30.40
CA VAL A 561 13.48 -22.23 -29.46
C VAL A 561 12.87 -21.75 -28.15
N GLY A 562 13.03 -22.55 -27.09
CA GLY A 562 12.43 -22.28 -25.78
C GLY A 562 12.94 -21.00 -25.14
N VAL A 563 12.02 -20.24 -24.52
CA VAL A 563 12.33 -18.99 -23.84
C VAL A 563 12.50 -19.22 -22.35
N THR A 564 13.61 -18.78 -21.78
CA THR A 564 13.94 -18.97 -20.36
C THR A 564 13.96 -17.67 -19.55
N ALA A 565 14.18 -16.53 -20.21
CA ALA A 565 14.20 -15.21 -19.59
C ALA A 565 13.71 -14.12 -20.55
N LEU A 566 13.11 -13.07 -20.00
CA LEU A 566 12.56 -11.93 -20.73
C LEU A 566 12.83 -10.62 -19.98
N ALA A 567 13.22 -9.58 -20.69
CA ALA A 567 13.36 -8.24 -20.12
C ALA A 567 12.71 -7.20 -21.03
N LEU A 568 11.91 -6.30 -20.46
CA LEU A 568 11.32 -5.18 -21.18
C LEU A 568 12.27 -4.00 -21.12
N SER A 569 12.36 -3.23 -22.21
CA SER A 569 13.07 -1.96 -22.18
C SER A 569 12.26 -0.92 -21.41
N PHE A 570 12.91 -0.16 -20.55
CA PHE A 570 12.30 0.99 -19.85
C PHE A 570 12.10 2.20 -20.78
N TRP A 571 12.84 2.26 -21.88
CA TRP A 571 12.98 3.44 -22.73
C TRP A 571 12.22 3.34 -24.05
N ASP A 572 11.89 2.12 -24.46
CA ASP A 572 11.25 1.83 -25.73
C ASP A 572 10.22 0.72 -25.50
N SER A 573 8.94 1.06 -25.59
CA SER A 573 7.83 0.13 -25.35
C SER A 573 7.71 -0.95 -26.43
N ASP A 574 8.34 -0.76 -27.60
CA ASP A 574 8.34 -1.75 -28.67
C ASP A 574 9.43 -2.83 -28.47
N VAL A 575 10.50 -2.52 -27.73
CA VAL A 575 11.67 -3.40 -27.63
C VAL A 575 11.64 -4.25 -26.37
N PHE A 576 11.86 -5.55 -26.55
CA PHE A 576 12.09 -6.49 -25.46
C PHE A 576 13.23 -7.45 -25.79
N LEU A 577 13.86 -7.98 -24.74
CA LEU A 577 14.96 -8.93 -24.84
C LEU A 577 14.51 -10.31 -24.43
N VAL A 578 15.04 -11.32 -25.13
CA VAL A 578 14.74 -12.72 -24.87
C VAL A 578 16.02 -13.50 -24.67
N GLY A 579 16.08 -14.21 -23.55
CA GLY A 579 17.08 -15.22 -23.26
C GLY A 579 16.46 -16.59 -23.54
N ALA A 580 17.16 -17.41 -24.31
CA ALA A 580 16.64 -18.68 -24.79
C ALA A 580 17.49 -19.87 -24.33
N GLU A 581 16.88 -21.05 -24.44
CA GLU A 581 17.58 -22.32 -24.27
C GLU A 581 18.72 -22.41 -25.30
N GLY A 582 19.90 -22.85 -24.85
CA GLY A 582 21.12 -22.86 -25.69
C GLY A 582 21.93 -21.57 -25.69
N GLY A 583 21.61 -20.60 -24.82
CA GLY A 583 22.45 -19.43 -24.56
C GLY A 583 22.30 -18.29 -25.57
N LEU A 584 21.27 -18.34 -26.41
CA LEU A 584 20.92 -17.25 -27.31
C LEU A 584 20.33 -16.09 -26.51
N VAL A 585 20.83 -14.89 -26.83
CA VAL A 585 20.26 -13.63 -26.36
C VAL A 585 19.80 -12.87 -27.59
N LEU A 586 18.53 -12.49 -27.62
CA LEU A 586 17.87 -11.91 -28.78
C LEU A 586 17.25 -10.56 -28.44
N LYS A 587 17.37 -9.61 -29.37
CA LYS A 587 16.58 -8.39 -29.38
C LYS A 587 15.32 -8.64 -30.20
N CYS A 588 14.18 -8.36 -29.60
CA CYS A 588 12.86 -8.59 -30.15
C CYS A 588 12.03 -7.29 -30.18
N SER A 589 10.99 -7.27 -31.03
CA SER A 589 10.09 -6.14 -31.19
C SER A 589 8.63 -6.58 -31.21
N PHE A 590 7.76 -5.85 -30.51
CA PHE A 590 6.31 -6.09 -30.53
C PHE A 590 5.69 -5.76 -31.89
N SER A 591 6.25 -4.80 -32.61
CA SER A 591 5.86 -4.38 -33.96
C SER A 591 6.41 -5.28 -35.07
N ALA A 592 6.97 -6.45 -34.75
CA ALA A 592 7.35 -7.42 -35.76
C ALA A 592 6.12 -7.95 -36.51
N HIS A 593 6.15 -7.88 -37.84
CA HIS A 593 5.06 -8.34 -38.74
C HIS A 593 5.40 -9.65 -39.46
N THR A 594 6.66 -10.09 -39.42
CA THR A 594 7.10 -11.31 -40.10
C THR A 594 6.39 -12.51 -39.50
N PRO A 595 5.70 -13.34 -40.30
CA PRO A 595 5.02 -14.51 -39.75
C PRO A 595 5.99 -15.59 -39.29
N ALA A 596 5.65 -16.29 -38.21
CA ALA A 596 6.42 -17.42 -37.71
C ALA A 596 6.20 -18.67 -38.57
N MET A 597 7.29 -19.39 -38.89
CA MET A 597 7.27 -20.62 -39.67
C MET A 597 6.99 -21.83 -38.76
N LEU A 598 5.75 -21.96 -38.27
CA LEU A 598 5.29 -23.12 -37.49
C LEU A 598 4.53 -24.09 -38.39
N ALA A 599 4.91 -25.37 -38.37
CA ALA A 599 4.20 -26.42 -39.08
C ALA A 599 2.83 -26.69 -38.43
N GLY A 600 1.72 -26.40 -39.14
CA GLY A 600 0.39 -26.95 -38.82
C GLY A 600 -0.59 -26.06 -38.07
N SER A 601 -0.43 -24.73 -38.03
CA SER A 601 -1.45 -23.85 -37.44
C SER A 601 -2.49 -23.39 -38.46
N ASP A 602 -3.62 -24.10 -38.51
CA ASP A 602 -4.87 -23.69 -39.18
C ASP A 602 -5.67 -22.70 -38.27
N ALA A 603 -4.94 -21.76 -37.65
CA ALA A 603 -5.50 -20.82 -36.67
C ALA A 603 -5.72 -19.45 -37.31
N ASP A 604 -6.89 -18.88 -37.04
CA ASP A 604 -7.37 -17.56 -37.50
C ASP A 604 -6.44 -16.39 -37.11
N MET A 605 -5.45 -16.64 -36.23
CA MET A 605 -4.41 -15.70 -35.82
C MET A 605 -3.00 -16.28 -35.99
N MET A 606 -2.23 -15.66 -36.88
CA MET A 606 -0.86 -16.08 -37.21
C MET A 606 0.16 -15.50 -36.23
N LEU A 607 0.94 -16.38 -35.58
CA LEU A 607 2.06 -15.96 -34.71
C LEU A 607 3.16 -15.28 -35.53
N ARG A 608 3.87 -14.33 -34.91
CA ARG A 608 4.92 -13.53 -35.57
C ARG A 608 6.30 -13.85 -35.05
N ALA A 609 7.31 -13.79 -35.91
CA ALA A 609 8.72 -13.95 -35.54
C ALA A 609 9.25 -12.60 -34.98
N PRO A 610 9.54 -12.49 -33.67
CA PRO A 610 9.83 -11.22 -33.04
C PRO A 610 11.31 -10.80 -33.13
N ALA A 611 12.22 -11.73 -33.43
CA ALA A 611 13.67 -11.52 -33.35
C ALA A 611 14.18 -10.61 -34.48
N GLN A 612 14.79 -9.49 -34.09
CA GLN A 612 15.41 -8.52 -35.00
C GLN A 612 16.94 -8.65 -35.03
N PHE A 613 17.56 -9.00 -33.90
CA PHE A 613 19.00 -9.09 -33.77
C PHE A 613 19.40 -10.17 -32.76
N SER A 614 20.51 -10.87 -33.02
CA SER A 614 21.09 -11.87 -32.10
C SER A 614 22.43 -11.38 -31.57
N PHE A 615 22.61 -11.47 -30.26
CA PHE A 615 23.87 -11.19 -29.60
C PHE A 615 24.76 -12.44 -29.56
N SER A 616 26.01 -12.26 -29.14
CA SER A 616 26.94 -13.37 -28.87
C SER A 616 26.39 -14.30 -27.77
N THR A 617 26.49 -15.60 -27.98
CA THR A 617 25.86 -16.62 -27.15
C THR A 617 26.63 -16.89 -25.86
N HIS A 618 25.90 -17.18 -24.78
CA HIS A 618 26.43 -17.78 -23.56
C HIS A 618 26.78 -19.27 -23.78
N SER A 619 27.58 -19.85 -22.90
CA SER A 619 27.93 -21.28 -22.94
C SER A 619 26.89 -22.19 -22.27
N GLY A 620 25.61 -21.82 -22.37
CA GLY A 620 24.46 -22.55 -21.86
C GLY A 620 23.25 -21.63 -21.62
N PRO A 621 22.13 -22.16 -21.06
CA PRO A 621 20.88 -21.42 -20.91
C PRO A 621 21.02 -20.08 -20.17
N ILE A 622 20.25 -19.09 -20.63
CA ILE A 622 20.11 -17.80 -19.96
C ILE A 622 19.09 -17.93 -18.85
N HIS A 623 19.41 -17.50 -17.64
CA HIS A 623 18.45 -17.53 -16.53
C HIS A 623 17.90 -16.15 -16.19
N ALA A 624 18.65 -15.08 -16.46
CA ALA A 624 18.20 -13.73 -16.16
C ALA A 624 18.73 -12.70 -17.14
N LEU A 625 17.88 -11.72 -17.41
CA LEU A 625 18.15 -10.52 -18.20
C LEU A 625 17.61 -9.32 -17.43
N ASP A 626 18.32 -8.20 -17.47
CA ASP A 626 17.85 -6.96 -16.86
C ASP A 626 18.31 -5.74 -17.65
N CYS A 627 17.37 -4.89 -18.06
CA CYS A 627 17.68 -3.68 -18.80
C CYS A 627 18.16 -2.58 -17.84
N SER A 628 19.10 -1.75 -18.27
CA SER A 628 19.55 -0.62 -17.45
C SER A 628 18.44 0.42 -17.29
N PRO A 629 18.10 0.84 -16.07
CA PRO A 629 17.19 1.95 -15.84
C PRO A 629 17.84 3.32 -16.12
N PHE A 630 19.16 3.36 -16.35
CA PHE A 630 19.92 4.61 -16.54
C PHE A 630 20.40 4.85 -17.96
N HIS A 631 20.43 3.83 -18.81
CA HIS A 631 20.87 3.98 -20.19
C HIS A 631 20.12 3.06 -21.16
N ARG A 632 19.48 3.65 -22.17
CA ARG A 632 18.60 2.96 -23.12
C ARG A 632 19.21 1.77 -23.85
N ASN A 633 20.54 1.78 -24.04
CA ASN A 633 21.22 0.75 -24.81
C ASN A 633 21.89 -0.32 -23.95
N LEU A 634 21.89 -0.22 -22.61
CA LEU A 634 22.63 -1.17 -21.76
C LEU A 634 21.70 -2.19 -21.13
N PHE A 635 22.19 -3.43 -21.02
CA PHE A 635 21.50 -4.50 -20.32
C PHE A 635 22.49 -5.56 -19.81
N LEU A 636 22.05 -6.31 -18.80
CA LEU A 636 22.78 -7.40 -18.18
C LEU A 636 22.20 -8.74 -18.64
N SER A 637 23.07 -9.74 -18.71
CA SER A 637 22.70 -11.13 -19.01
C SER A 637 23.52 -12.09 -18.16
N ALA A 638 22.85 -13.12 -17.63
CA ALA A 638 23.46 -14.13 -16.77
C ALA A 638 22.87 -15.52 -17.08
N GLY A 639 23.72 -16.55 -17.04
CA GLY A 639 23.33 -17.91 -17.38
C GLY A 639 24.13 -18.98 -16.65
N THR A 640 24.07 -20.21 -17.18
CA THR A 640 24.73 -21.38 -16.58
C THR A 640 26.25 -21.38 -16.73
N ASP A 641 26.82 -20.46 -17.51
CA ASP A 641 28.25 -20.38 -17.75
C ASP A 641 29.03 -19.67 -16.63
N GLY A 642 28.34 -19.19 -15.58
CA GLY A 642 28.99 -18.53 -14.45
C GLY A 642 29.43 -17.09 -14.75
N HIS A 643 29.08 -16.58 -15.94
CA HIS A 643 29.44 -15.25 -16.40
C HIS A 643 28.24 -14.30 -16.40
N ALA A 644 28.47 -13.10 -15.86
CA ALA A 644 27.57 -11.96 -16.05
C ALA A 644 28.15 -11.08 -17.15
N HIS A 645 27.37 -10.82 -18.20
CA HIS A 645 27.78 -9.96 -19.31
C HIS A 645 27.01 -8.65 -19.27
N LEU A 646 27.75 -7.54 -19.31
CA LEU A 646 27.23 -6.22 -19.66
C LEU A 646 27.25 -6.08 -21.17
N ARG A 647 26.11 -5.73 -21.76
CA ARG A 647 25.93 -5.69 -23.22
C ARG A 647 25.33 -4.36 -23.65
N SER A 648 25.62 -4.00 -24.90
CA SER A 648 24.99 -2.87 -25.59
C SER A 648 24.04 -3.38 -26.67
N LEU A 649 22.84 -2.81 -26.77
CA LEU A 649 21.85 -3.09 -27.81
C LEU A 649 22.35 -2.75 -29.22
N LEU A 650 23.45 -2.00 -29.32
CA LEU A 650 24.01 -1.53 -30.58
C LEU A 650 25.03 -2.50 -31.19
N GLN A 651 25.49 -3.52 -30.44
CA GLN A 651 26.54 -4.43 -30.90
C GLN A 651 26.34 -5.87 -30.43
N GLY A 652 26.95 -6.82 -31.16
CA GLY A 652 26.82 -8.26 -30.88
C GLY A 652 27.68 -8.78 -29.71
N PRO A 653 28.97 -8.44 -29.64
CA PRO A 653 29.84 -8.83 -28.52
C PRO A 653 29.43 -8.14 -27.20
N PRO A 654 29.71 -8.75 -26.02
CA PRO A 654 29.53 -8.07 -24.75
C PRO A 654 30.55 -6.93 -24.59
N LEU A 655 30.16 -5.88 -23.88
CA LEU A 655 31.08 -4.80 -23.46
C LEU A 655 32.03 -5.32 -22.39
N LEU A 656 31.49 -6.03 -21.41
CA LEU A 656 32.23 -6.59 -20.30
C LEU A 656 31.73 -7.99 -19.96
N SER A 657 32.66 -8.89 -19.67
CA SER A 657 32.39 -10.26 -19.26
C SER A 657 32.99 -10.52 -17.89
N LEU A 658 32.14 -10.53 -16.86
CA LEU A 658 32.57 -10.78 -15.49
C LEU A 658 32.42 -12.26 -15.17
N HIS A 659 33.49 -12.91 -14.73
CA HIS A 659 33.42 -14.24 -14.15
C HIS A 659 33.01 -14.11 -12.69
N VAL A 660 31.81 -14.57 -12.36
CA VAL A 660 31.18 -14.38 -11.03
C VAL A 660 31.39 -15.62 -10.16
N SER A 661 31.19 -16.81 -10.72
CA SER A 661 31.30 -18.07 -10.01
C SER A 661 31.55 -19.22 -11.00
N ASP A 662 32.13 -20.32 -10.52
CA ASP A 662 32.20 -21.59 -11.26
C ASP A 662 30.86 -22.36 -11.30
N SER A 663 29.81 -21.79 -10.69
CA SER A 663 28.46 -22.34 -10.65
C SER A 663 27.46 -21.48 -11.43
N TYR A 664 26.23 -21.95 -11.57
CA TYR A 664 25.19 -21.29 -12.36
C TYR A 664 24.78 -19.96 -11.75
N LEU A 665 24.47 -18.98 -12.59
CA LEU A 665 23.87 -17.73 -12.17
C LEU A 665 22.38 -17.80 -12.50
N PHE A 666 21.52 -17.56 -11.49
CA PHE A 666 20.08 -17.68 -11.66
C PHE A 666 19.36 -16.33 -11.75
N SER A 667 19.97 -15.27 -11.20
CA SER A 667 19.37 -13.94 -11.17
C SER A 667 20.44 -12.86 -11.33
N VAL A 668 20.12 -11.82 -12.09
CA VAL A 668 20.90 -10.58 -12.19
C VAL A 668 19.94 -9.40 -12.11
N ARG A 669 20.29 -8.37 -11.34
CA ARG A 669 19.49 -7.15 -11.19
C ARG A 669 20.38 -5.92 -11.15
N TRP A 670 20.06 -4.93 -11.99
CA TRP A 670 20.64 -3.60 -11.90
C TRP A 670 20.16 -2.91 -10.62
N SER A 671 21.03 -2.14 -9.98
CA SER A 671 20.58 -1.24 -8.91
C SER A 671 19.60 -0.21 -9.46
N PRO A 672 18.47 0.06 -8.80
CA PRO A 672 17.55 1.11 -9.25
C PRO A 672 18.07 2.53 -8.96
N THR A 673 19.12 2.70 -8.13
CA THR A 673 19.64 4.02 -7.72
C THR A 673 21.04 4.34 -8.21
N ARG A 674 21.92 3.34 -8.36
CA ARG A 674 23.31 3.57 -8.78
C ARG A 674 23.57 3.03 -10.20
N PRO A 675 23.94 3.91 -11.17
CA PRO A 675 24.20 3.53 -12.56
C PRO A 675 25.23 2.42 -12.79
N LEU A 676 26.24 2.27 -11.92
CA LEU A 676 27.34 1.33 -12.12
C LEU A 676 27.28 0.09 -11.21
N VAL A 677 26.18 -0.10 -10.49
CA VAL A 677 26.02 -1.17 -9.50
C VAL A 677 24.98 -2.18 -9.95
N PHE A 678 25.30 -3.47 -9.81
CA PHE A 678 24.35 -4.56 -10.01
C PHE A 678 24.62 -5.73 -9.07
N ALA A 679 23.60 -6.55 -8.83
CA ALA A 679 23.66 -7.73 -7.97
C ALA A 679 23.45 -9.02 -8.79
N VAL A 680 24.14 -10.09 -8.40
CA VAL A 680 24.08 -11.41 -9.03
C VAL A 680 23.85 -12.49 -7.99
N GLY A 681 22.87 -13.36 -8.23
CA GLY A 681 22.53 -14.50 -7.38
C GLY A 681 23.11 -15.79 -7.95
N THR A 682 23.91 -16.49 -7.14
CA THR A 682 24.68 -17.66 -7.59
C THR A 682 24.07 -18.99 -7.11
N GLY A 683 24.42 -20.06 -7.82
CA GLY A 683 24.08 -21.44 -7.46
C GLY A 683 24.76 -21.95 -6.19
N GLN A 684 25.72 -21.20 -5.66
CA GLN A 684 26.38 -21.49 -4.38
C GLN A 684 25.68 -20.82 -3.19
N GLY A 685 24.58 -20.11 -3.41
CA GLY A 685 23.84 -19.43 -2.33
C GLY A 685 24.37 -18.06 -1.96
N LEU A 686 25.14 -17.44 -2.85
CA LEU A 686 25.72 -16.11 -2.63
C LEU A 686 24.97 -15.07 -3.45
N VAL A 687 24.78 -13.89 -2.86
CA VAL A 687 24.41 -12.66 -3.55
C VAL A 687 25.64 -11.78 -3.63
N GLN A 688 26.16 -11.60 -4.84
CA GLN A 688 27.37 -10.80 -5.08
C GLN A 688 27.00 -9.45 -5.72
N ILE A 689 27.51 -8.37 -5.16
CA ILE A 689 27.26 -7.00 -5.63
C ILE A 689 28.53 -6.47 -6.27
N PHE A 690 28.40 -6.00 -7.51
CA PHE A 690 29.49 -5.45 -8.31
C PHE A 690 29.31 -3.95 -8.45
N ASP A 691 30.40 -3.20 -8.30
CA ASP A 691 30.46 -1.76 -8.53
C ASP A 691 31.54 -1.47 -9.57
N LEU A 692 31.12 -1.19 -10.80
CA LEU A 692 32.02 -0.93 -11.92
C LEU A 692 32.82 0.36 -11.75
N SER A 693 32.40 1.28 -10.86
CA SER A 693 33.13 2.53 -10.58
C SER A 693 34.49 2.29 -9.93
N ARG A 694 34.69 1.12 -9.27
CA ARG A 694 35.95 0.77 -8.60
C ARG A 694 37.02 0.28 -9.57
N GLY A 695 36.69 0.07 -10.85
CA GLY A 695 37.60 -0.47 -11.86
C GLY A 695 38.05 -1.91 -11.58
N SER A 696 37.45 -2.59 -10.61
CA SER A 696 37.71 -3.99 -10.28
C SER A 696 36.54 -4.86 -10.75
N LEU A 697 36.85 -6.03 -11.31
CA LEU A 697 35.87 -7.05 -11.68
C LEU A 697 35.53 -8.00 -10.53
N THR A 698 36.08 -7.75 -9.34
CA THR A 698 35.74 -8.50 -8.12
C THR A 698 34.47 -7.96 -7.47
N PRO A 699 33.68 -8.79 -6.80
CA PRO A 699 32.51 -8.32 -6.07
C PRO A 699 32.93 -7.33 -4.98
N THR A 700 32.21 -6.22 -4.88
CA THR A 700 32.38 -5.21 -3.82
C THR A 700 31.79 -5.68 -2.50
N ALA A 701 30.68 -6.40 -2.56
CA ALA A 701 30.08 -7.07 -1.40
C ALA A 701 29.64 -8.48 -1.79
N THR A 702 29.76 -9.43 -0.86
CA THR A 702 29.24 -10.79 -1.01
C THR A 702 28.41 -11.12 0.22
N ILE A 703 27.16 -11.49 0.00
CA ILE A 703 26.17 -11.75 1.03
C ILE A 703 25.77 -13.22 0.96
N GLU A 704 25.86 -13.92 2.08
CA GLU A 704 25.46 -15.33 2.18
C GLU A 704 23.94 -15.44 2.43
N GLN A 705 23.20 -15.96 1.44
CA GLN A 705 21.77 -16.20 1.60
C GLN A 705 21.50 -17.31 2.61
N ASN A 706 22.29 -18.38 2.57
CA ASN A 706 22.12 -19.50 3.48
C ASN A 706 23.48 -20.15 3.78
N SER A 707 23.63 -20.68 4.99
CA SER A 707 24.84 -21.40 5.41
C SER A 707 24.96 -22.79 4.75
N SER A 708 23.90 -23.24 4.07
CA SER A 708 23.86 -24.54 3.40
C SER A 708 24.44 -24.55 1.98
N GLY A 709 24.86 -23.39 1.45
CA GLY A 709 25.39 -23.26 0.08
C GLY A 709 24.37 -23.57 -1.02
N ARG A 710 23.07 -23.47 -0.73
CA ARG A 710 21.97 -23.76 -1.65
C ARG A 710 21.72 -22.58 -2.60
N PRO A 711 21.35 -22.81 -3.87
CA PRO A 711 21.16 -21.76 -4.87
C PRO A 711 20.25 -20.61 -4.43
N VAL A 712 20.61 -19.39 -4.83
CA VAL A 712 19.70 -18.24 -4.89
C VAL A 712 19.03 -18.25 -6.25
N TYR A 713 17.71 -18.44 -6.31
CA TYR A 713 16.99 -18.56 -7.59
C TYR A 713 16.47 -17.23 -8.12
N CYS A 714 16.15 -16.29 -7.24
CA CYS A 714 15.50 -15.05 -7.62
C CYS A 714 15.92 -13.89 -6.73
N MET A 715 15.96 -12.70 -7.30
CA MET A 715 16.27 -11.46 -6.60
C MET A 715 15.49 -10.28 -7.18
N GLU A 716 15.11 -9.35 -6.32
CA GLU A 716 14.41 -8.13 -6.73
C GLU A 716 14.70 -6.98 -5.76
N PHE A 717 14.95 -5.79 -6.31
CA PHE A 717 14.99 -4.55 -5.55
C PHE A 717 13.58 -4.01 -5.35
N ASN A 718 13.31 -3.40 -4.21
CA ASN A 718 12.04 -2.70 -4.03
C ASN A 718 12.07 -1.38 -4.85
N PRO A 719 11.12 -1.17 -5.79
CA PRO A 719 11.11 0.02 -6.64
C PRO A 719 10.75 1.31 -5.89
N LYS A 720 10.12 1.23 -4.71
CA LYS A 720 9.81 2.38 -3.84
C LYS A 720 10.92 2.64 -2.82
N GLN A 721 11.34 1.60 -2.10
CA GLN A 721 12.45 1.66 -1.14
C GLN A 721 13.68 1.02 -1.76
N MET A 722 14.38 1.80 -2.56
CA MET A 722 15.44 1.33 -3.44
C MET A 722 16.68 0.77 -2.71
N GLU A 723 16.78 1.01 -1.40
CA GLU A 723 17.75 0.41 -0.49
C GLU A 723 17.46 -1.03 -0.08
N LEU A 724 16.24 -1.54 -0.31
CA LEU A 724 15.87 -2.91 0.03
C LEU A 724 16.09 -3.86 -1.14
N LEU A 725 16.88 -4.91 -0.88
CA LEU A 725 17.08 -6.04 -1.79
C LEU A 725 16.48 -7.29 -1.16
N ALA A 726 15.67 -8.04 -1.92
CA ALA A 726 15.16 -9.34 -1.51
C ALA A 726 15.76 -10.44 -2.38
N ALA A 727 16.11 -11.58 -1.77
CA ALA A 727 16.50 -12.79 -2.50
C ALA A 727 15.80 -14.04 -1.94
N GLY A 728 15.43 -14.95 -2.83
CA GLY A 728 14.81 -16.24 -2.51
C GLY A 728 15.76 -17.40 -2.77
N GLY A 729 15.93 -18.27 -1.77
CA GLY A 729 16.80 -19.44 -1.82
C GLY A 729 16.06 -20.77 -2.04
N ALA A 730 16.79 -21.80 -2.45
CA ALA A 730 16.28 -23.17 -2.56
C ALA A 730 15.91 -23.82 -1.20
N ASP A 731 16.20 -23.15 -0.08
CA ASP A 731 15.80 -23.58 1.26
C ASP A 731 14.40 -23.10 1.67
N GLY A 732 13.73 -22.33 0.81
CA GLY A 732 12.41 -21.79 1.12
C GLY A 732 12.46 -20.49 1.91
N THR A 733 13.64 -19.89 2.05
CA THR A 733 13.79 -18.61 2.76
C THR A 733 13.91 -17.43 1.81
N VAL A 734 13.11 -16.39 2.08
CA VAL A 734 13.31 -15.04 1.51
C VAL A 734 14.06 -14.24 2.55
N LYS A 735 15.19 -13.66 2.16
CA LYS A 735 15.88 -12.68 3.00
C LYS A 735 15.80 -11.32 2.36
N ILE A 736 15.59 -10.32 3.20
CA ILE A 736 15.54 -8.92 2.81
C ILE A 736 16.69 -8.21 3.52
N TRP A 737 17.52 -7.52 2.74
CA TRP A 737 18.62 -6.72 3.25
C TRP A 737 18.36 -5.24 2.99
N HIS A 738 18.74 -4.43 3.96
CA HIS A 738 18.89 -3.00 3.79
C HIS A 738 20.34 -2.73 3.39
N LEU A 739 20.52 -2.21 2.18
CA LEU A 739 21.82 -1.89 1.62
C LEU A 739 22.31 -0.54 2.15
N SER A 740 23.61 -0.45 2.43
CA SER A 740 24.22 0.79 2.92
C SER A 740 24.21 1.89 1.84
N SER A 741 24.33 3.14 2.28
CA SER A 741 24.45 4.32 1.41
C SER A 741 25.56 4.17 0.36
N GLU A 742 26.65 3.46 0.67
CA GLU A 742 27.71 3.20 -0.30
C GLU A 742 27.21 2.49 -1.56
N LEU A 743 26.20 1.63 -1.44
CA LEU A 743 25.64 0.85 -2.55
C LEU A 743 24.36 1.48 -3.14
N THR A 744 23.77 2.46 -2.47
CA THR A 744 22.47 3.03 -2.84
C THR A 744 22.55 4.49 -3.27
N GLU A 745 23.53 5.28 -2.81
CA GLU A 745 23.67 6.69 -3.17
C GLU A 745 24.52 6.87 -4.44
N GLN A 746 23.94 7.52 -5.45
CA GLN A 746 24.62 7.82 -6.70
C GLN A 746 25.77 8.81 -6.50
N ARG A 747 26.99 8.42 -6.90
CA ARG A 747 28.15 9.32 -6.82
C ARG A 747 28.20 10.28 -8.01
N PRO A 748 28.86 11.45 -7.86
CA PRO A 748 29.10 12.35 -8.98
C PRO A 748 29.85 11.64 -10.11
N LYS A 749 29.44 11.89 -11.36
CA LYS A 749 30.03 11.35 -12.61
C LYS A 749 29.71 9.89 -12.96
N GLU A 750 28.98 9.14 -12.14
CA GLU A 750 28.62 7.75 -12.48
C GLU A 750 27.86 7.61 -13.78
N THR A 751 26.92 8.53 -14.05
CA THR A 751 26.17 8.55 -15.31
C THR A 751 27.10 8.78 -16.50
N SER A 752 28.04 9.71 -16.39
CA SER A 752 29.01 9.99 -17.46
C SER A 752 29.95 8.82 -17.70
N HIS A 753 30.36 8.10 -16.64
CA HIS A 753 31.12 6.86 -16.77
C HIS A 753 30.30 5.75 -17.43
N LEU A 754 29.02 5.62 -17.08
CA LEU A 754 28.13 4.65 -17.73
C LEU A 754 27.95 4.97 -19.22
N GLU A 755 27.82 6.25 -19.58
CA GLU A 755 27.80 6.70 -20.98
C GLU A 755 29.09 6.38 -21.71
N TYR A 756 30.25 6.55 -21.06
CA TYR A 756 31.53 6.17 -21.63
C TYR A 756 31.56 4.66 -21.93
N LEU A 757 31.22 3.83 -20.95
CA LEU A 757 31.12 2.36 -21.11
C LEU A 757 30.12 1.97 -22.22
N ALA A 758 29.00 2.68 -22.34
CA ALA A 758 28.00 2.39 -23.36
C ALA A 758 28.49 2.67 -24.79
N ASN A 759 29.44 3.60 -24.93
CA ASN A 759 30.01 4.03 -26.20
C ASN A 759 31.37 3.36 -26.50
N GLU A 760 31.88 2.53 -25.59
CA GLU A 760 33.07 1.73 -25.87
C GLU A 760 32.81 0.78 -27.04
N VAL A 761 33.63 0.91 -28.08
CA VAL A 761 33.67 -0.01 -29.20
C VAL A 761 34.64 -1.12 -28.81
N PRO A 762 34.25 -2.40 -28.84
CA PRO A 762 35.17 -3.50 -28.58
C PRO A 762 36.26 -3.50 -29.66
N GLU A 763 37.52 -3.54 -29.22
CA GLU A 763 38.71 -3.65 -30.10
C GLU A 763 38.70 -4.93 -30.95
#